data_AF-A0A520CPG5-F1
#
_entry.id   AF-A0A520CPG5-F1
#
_cell.length_a   1.000
_cell.length_b   1.000
_cell.length_c   1.000
_cell.angle_alpha   90.00
_cell.angle_beta   90.00
_cell.angle_gamma   90.00
#
_symmetry.space_group_name_H-M   'P 1'
#
loop_
_entity.id
_entity.type
_entity.pdbx_description
1 polymer ?
#
loop_
_entity_poly.entity_id
_entity_poly.type
_entity_poly.pdbx_seq_one_letter_code
_entity_poly.pdbx_strand_id
1 'polypeptide(L)'
;LYTVKTKILENGKLIDELNTPYGIRWISWPIGENANQKVFLLNGKPVFINGIAEYEHLIGQSHAFSNEQIRSRVMQIKSAGFNAFRDAHQPHNLLYQTYWDKLGILSWTQMAAHIWYDTPDFRKNFKALLTDWVKERRNSPSVVLWGLENESTLPEDFAKECTELIRKLDPTASSQRKVTTCNGGKGTDWDVPQNWTGTYGGNPLTYGDDLQKQVLVGEYGAWRTLDLHTSDPQIKNATHTENYMTELMETKVRLAESVKDKTAGHYFWLYSSHDNPGRVQGGEGLRDLDRVGPVNYKGMYTPWEEPTDVYYMFRANYAPKQTDPMVYIVSHTWPNRWFTPGIKDSITIYSNCDEVELFNDVNQQSLGKRTRIGVGSHFQWYKPNVQYNVLYAVGYLNGKAVAKDYIVLNNLPKAPNFKALIENSTLTEPAKGYHYLYRLNAGGPSYTDQFGKVWSADQQLNSNNRNYGSTSWAANFAGVPSFFASQRRTFDPIKGTSDWKIFQSFRYGRDQLKFQFPIAADGEYLVELYFIEPWLGIGGGMDAKRMRLFDVAINDKTVIKDLDIWAEVGTNKVLKKTVKVFSKAGQLVVSFPQVKVGQAVISAIAIASLNGNIKIGPQDNSIIEHSNDIEKSTWLDIGDKQYSDEQIEFTSLPSNLFGAEWIQTSNKTSKNLSFKITTAADVFIIADEKTKLDWLTNYEDTKSIVINSAGVKFNVYRKRFAKGDGIKLGSKATNTQMYAVAVLPITYLEPAYDLKTVTTYKATDATLKGEGLAKEDLMGRPRVVFKANESSVLEWKINTGVADVYSLTVKYHNPFERNLKAKLEFLSADGTLMKTEIIEFTPTKEGKWNYLNTNTGSMVNAGSYIVRITATETKGLYVDALDVQ
;
A
#
# COMPACT_ATOMS: atom_id res chain seq x y z
N LEU A 1 -27.47 11.08 19.74
CA LEU A 1 -27.53 9.94 20.68
C LEU A 1 -28.30 10.37 21.90
N TYR A 2 -29.14 9.49 22.44
CA TYR A 2 -29.76 9.65 23.75
C TYR A 2 -28.90 8.95 24.81
N THR A 3 -29.17 9.19 26.09
CA THR A 3 -28.47 8.54 27.20
C THR A 3 -29.47 8.04 28.23
N VAL A 4 -29.41 6.75 28.55
CA VAL A 4 -30.10 6.18 29.71
C VAL A 4 -29.21 6.35 30.92
N LYS A 5 -29.75 6.98 31.96
CA LYS A 5 -29.06 7.20 33.22
C LYS A 5 -29.63 6.28 34.30
N THR A 6 -28.89 5.25 34.67
CA THR A 6 -29.28 4.28 35.70
C THR A 6 -28.62 4.65 37.02
N LYS A 7 -29.41 4.83 38.08
CA LYS A 7 -28.92 5.19 39.41
C LYS A 7 -29.37 4.15 40.44
N ILE A 8 -28.46 3.76 41.33
CA ILE A 8 -28.78 2.96 42.51
C ILE A 8 -28.74 3.89 43.72
N LEU A 9 -29.82 3.91 44.50
CA LEU A 9 -29.91 4.70 45.72
C LEU A 9 -30.14 3.79 46.92
N GLU A 10 -29.45 4.09 48.02
CA GLU A 10 -29.68 3.49 49.32
C GLU A 10 -29.99 4.61 50.32
N ASN A 11 -31.13 4.56 51.00
CA ASN A 11 -31.57 5.58 51.96
C ASN A 11 -31.56 7.02 51.38
N GLY A 12 -31.93 7.17 50.10
CA GLY A 12 -31.92 8.45 49.40
C GLY A 12 -30.53 8.95 48.96
N LYS A 13 -29.46 8.21 49.26
CA LYS A 13 -28.09 8.52 48.83
C LYS A 13 -27.74 7.75 47.56
N LEU A 14 -27.11 8.42 46.59
CA LEU A 14 -26.58 7.78 45.38
C LEU A 14 -25.41 6.86 45.74
N ILE A 15 -25.50 5.60 45.35
CA ILE A 15 -24.48 4.56 45.56
C ILE A 15 -23.74 4.24 44.27
N ASP A 16 -24.45 4.19 43.15
CA ASP A 16 -23.87 3.93 41.83
C ASP A 16 -24.65 4.66 40.72
N GLU A 17 -23.94 4.99 39.63
CA GLU A 17 -24.49 5.66 38.46
C GLU A 17 -23.82 5.17 37.17
N LEU A 18 -24.62 4.68 36.23
CA LEU A 18 -24.18 4.30 34.89
C LEU A 18 -24.91 5.11 33.82
N ASN A 19 -24.15 5.64 32.86
CA ASN A 19 -24.68 6.36 31.70
C ASN A 19 -24.46 5.54 30.43
N THR A 20 -25.54 5.04 29.84
CA THR A 20 -25.49 4.19 28.63
C THR A 20 -26.00 4.98 27.42
N PRO A 21 -25.16 5.28 26.42
CA PRO A 21 -25.61 5.92 25.19
C PRO A 21 -26.44 4.95 24.35
N TYR A 22 -27.44 5.46 23.64
CA TYR A 22 -28.22 4.69 22.66
C TYR A 22 -28.74 5.59 21.53
N GLY A 23 -29.20 4.98 20.45
CA GLY A 23 -29.81 5.66 19.30
C GLY A 23 -31.13 5.02 18.91
N ILE A 24 -32.10 5.85 18.48
CA ILE A 24 -33.41 5.40 18.03
C ILE A 24 -33.39 5.30 16.51
N ARG A 25 -33.50 4.07 16.02
CA ARG A 25 -33.55 3.73 14.59
C ARG A 25 -34.15 2.35 14.41
N TRP A 26 -34.67 2.09 13.23
CA TRP A 26 -35.00 0.74 12.78
C TRP A 26 -34.31 0.47 11.44
N ILE A 27 -33.89 -0.77 11.25
CA ILE A 27 -33.26 -1.23 10.01
C ILE A 27 -34.04 -2.41 9.43
N SER A 28 -33.97 -2.58 8.11
CA SER A 28 -34.58 -3.72 7.42
C SER A 28 -33.67 -4.22 6.30
N TRP A 29 -33.64 -5.55 6.16
CA TRP A 29 -32.90 -6.30 5.15
C TRP A 29 -33.88 -7.12 4.29
N PRO A 30 -34.45 -6.55 3.24
CA PRO A 30 -35.34 -7.25 2.31
C PRO A 30 -34.52 -8.10 1.33
N ILE A 31 -33.85 -9.15 1.83
CA ILE A 31 -32.84 -9.93 1.09
C ILE A 31 -33.34 -11.30 0.57
N GLY A 32 -34.53 -11.75 1.01
CA GLY A 32 -35.10 -13.04 0.63
C GLY A 32 -35.57 -13.10 -0.84
N GLU A 33 -35.84 -14.32 -1.34
CA GLU A 33 -36.27 -14.55 -2.74
C GLU A 33 -37.56 -13.80 -3.12
N ASN A 34 -38.44 -13.59 -2.13
CA ASN A 34 -39.71 -12.87 -2.32
C ASN A 34 -39.61 -11.35 -2.16
N ALA A 35 -38.40 -10.79 -1.97
CA ALA A 35 -38.23 -9.35 -1.81
C ALA A 35 -38.22 -8.63 -3.17
N ASN A 36 -39.16 -7.70 -3.36
CA ASN A 36 -39.29 -6.92 -4.59
C ASN A 36 -38.09 -5.98 -4.85
N GLN A 37 -37.40 -5.54 -3.80
CA GLN A 37 -36.17 -4.72 -3.87
C GLN A 37 -35.21 -5.15 -2.77
N LYS A 38 -33.98 -5.49 -3.13
CA LYS A 38 -32.96 -6.00 -2.20
C LYS A 38 -32.03 -4.90 -1.69
N VAL A 39 -32.61 -3.82 -1.18
CA VAL A 39 -31.89 -2.63 -0.68
C VAL A 39 -31.87 -2.58 0.85
N PHE A 40 -30.77 -2.09 1.44
CA PHE A 40 -30.75 -1.82 2.88
C PHE A 40 -31.60 -0.59 3.21
N LEU A 41 -32.49 -0.72 4.21
CA LEU A 41 -33.35 0.38 4.65
C LEU A 41 -32.96 0.83 6.05
N LEU A 42 -32.68 2.13 6.20
CA LEU A 42 -32.50 2.79 7.48
C LEU A 42 -33.67 3.76 7.69
N ASN A 43 -34.42 3.56 8.77
CA ASN A 43 -35.62 4.33 9.08
C ASN A 43 -36.64 4.38 7.91
N GLY A 44 -36.78 3.26 7.19
CA GLY A 44 -37.67 3.12 6.03
C GLY A 44 -37.17 3.75 4.73
N LYS A 45 -35.97 4.32 4.72
CA LYS A 45 -35.36 4.93 3.52
C LYS A 45 -34.21 4.06 2.99
N PRO A 46 -34.09 3.86 1.66
CA PRO A 46 -32.93 3.21 1.07
C PRO A 46 -31.63 3.92 1.43
N VAL A 47 -30.65 3.15 1.89
CA VAL A 47 -29.27 3.60 2.11
C VAL A 47 -28.34 2.60 1.46
N PHE A 48 -27.64 3.04 0.42
CA PHE A 48 -26.58 2.25 -0.19
C PHE A 48 -25.35 2.21 0.72
N ILE A 49 -24.87 1.00 1.02
CA ILE A 49 -23.70 0.78 1.86
C ILE A 49 -22.44 0.96 1.01
N ASN A 50 -21.73 2.07 1.23
CA ASN A 50 -20.35 2.26 0.80
C ASN A 50 -19.47 2.05 2.03
N GLY A 51 -19.16 0.78 2.29
CA GLY A 51 -18.48 0.32 3.48
C GLY A 51 -16.98 0.12 3.26
N ILE A 52 -16.28 -0.04 4.38
CA ILE A 52 -14.87 -0.41 4.40
C ILE A 52 -14.59 -1.48 5.45
N ALA A 53 -13.70 -2.40 5.12
CA ALA A 53 -13.11 -3.34 6.06
C ALA A 53 -11.76 -2.85 6.58
N GLU A 54 -11.48 -3.14 7.84
CA GLU A 54 -10.19 -2.89 8.47
C GLU A 54 -9.72 -4.15 9.20
N TYR A 55 -8.41 -4.41 9.08
CA TYR A 55 -7.69 -5.33 9.96
C TYR A 55 -6.95 -4.46 10.99
N GLU A 56 -7.33 -4.53 12.28
CA GLU A 56 -6.79 -3.68 13.37
C GLU A 56 -5.32 -3.99 13.66
N HIS A 57 -4.41 -3.69 12.74
CA HIS A 57 -2.98 -3.99 12.86
C HIS A 57 -2.15 -2.78 12.47
N LEU A 58 -1.10 -2.53 13.23
CA LEU A 58 -0.13 -1.46 12.98
C LEU A 58 1.29 -2.01 13.03
N ILE A 59 2.11 -1.63 12.06
CA ILE A 59 3.50 -2.08 11.99
C ILE A 59 4.28 -1.69 13.26
N GLY A 60 4.98 -2.67 13.83
CA GLY A 60 5.74 -2.54 15.07
C GLY A 60 4.89 -2.51 16.36
N GLN A 61 3.56 -2.55 16.29
CA GLN A 61 2.67 -2.56 17.46
C GLN A 61 1.60 -3.65 17.42
N SER A 62 1.38 -4.29 16.27
CA SER A 62 0.30 -5.25 16.06
C SER A 62 -1.04 -4.64 16.48
N HIS A 63 -1.76 -5.25 17.42
CA HIS A 63 -3.06 -4.82 17.92
C HIS A 63 -3.01 -3.79 19.07
N ALA A 64 -1.83 -3.27 19.44
CA ALA A 64 -1.68 -2.36 20.58
C ALA A 64 -1.90 -0.88 20.19
N PHE A 65 -3.17 -0.48 20.03
CA PHE A 65 -3.55 0.89 19.65
C PHE A 65 -3.82 1.79 20.87
N SER A 66 -3.34 3.02 20.78
CA SER A 66 -3.73 4.14 21.64
C SER A 66 -5.05 4.77 21.17
N ASN A 67 -5.69 5.53 22.08
CA ASN A 67 -6.92 6.26 21.78
C ASN A 67 -6.76 7.23 20.60
N GLU A 68 -5.60 7.90 20.50
CA GLU A 68 -5.30 8.82 19.42
C GLU A 68 -5.16 8.10 18.06
N GLN A 69 -4.59 6.90 18.02
CA GLN A 69 -4.47 6.12 16.78
C GLN A 69 -5.85 5.68 16.28
N ILE A 70 -6.70 5.17 17.18
CA ILE A 70 -8.08 4.81 16.84
C ILE A 70 -8.83 6.02 16.33
N ARG A 71 -8.75 7.18 17.02
CA ARG A 71 -9.35 8.44 16.55
C ARG A 71 -8.87 8.78 15.14
N SER A 72 -7.57 8.71 14.88
CA SER A 72 -7.01 9.06 13.57
C SER A 72 -7.56 8.17 12.47
N ARG A 73 -7.54 6.85 12.65
CA ARG A 73 -8.03 5.86 11.69
C ARG A 73 -9.52 6.07 11.39
N VAL A 74 -10.33 6.23 12.45
CA VAL A 74 -11.75 6.58 12.36
C VAL A 74 -11.97 7.84 11.52
N MET A 75 -11.23 8.91 11.80
CA MET A 75 -11.40 10.19 11.11
C MET A 75 -10.92 10.12 9.66
N GLN A 76 -9.88 9.34 9.37
CA GLN A 76 -9.40 9.09 8.02
C GLN A 76 -10.44 8.30 7.20
N ILE A 77 -11.02 7.23 7.76
CA ILE A 77 -12.13 6.48 7.15
C ILE A 77 -13.32 7.38 6.86
N LYS A 78 -13.76 8.18 7.84
CA LYS A 78 -14.85 9.15 7.65
C LYS A 78 -14.53 10.16 6.55
N SER A 79 -13.30 10.68 6.54
CA SER A 79 -12.87 11.66 5.56
C SER A 79 -12.80 11.11 4.13
N ALA A 80 -12.61 9.79 3.97
CA ALA A 80 -12.72 9.09 2.69
C ALA A 80 -14.17 8.97 2.18
N GLY A 81 -15.17 9.21 3.03
CA GLY A 81 -16.58 9.20 2.67
C GLY A 81 -17.29 7.85 2.86
N PHE A 82 -16.66 6.89 3.55
CA PHE A 82 -17.32 5.63 3.91
C PHE A 82 -18.44 5.86 4.93
N ASN A 83 -19.56 5.16 4.75
CA ASN A 83 -20.73 5.23 5.63
C ASN A 83 -20.96 3.95 6.45
N ALA A 84 -20.15 2.91 6.21
CA ALA A 84 -20.17 1.68 6.98
C ALA A 84 -18.76 1.14 7.23
N PHE A 85 -18.62 0.34 8.29
CA PHE A 85 -17.36 -0.23 8.75
C PHE A 85 -17.55 -1.71 9.10
N ARG A 86 -16.60 -2.54 8.68
CA ARG A 86 -16.48 -3.97 9.01
C ARG A 86 -15.16 -4.22 9.74
N ASP A 87 -15.23 -4.72 10.98
CA ASP A 87 -14.08 -5.16 11.79
C ASP A 87 -13.61 -6.55 11.32
N ALA A 88 -12.65 -6.57 10.39
CA ALA A 88 -12.17 -7.82 9.80
C ALA A 88 -10.96 -8.40 10.55
N HIS A 89 -10.88 -9.70 10.84
CA HIS A 89 -12.00 -10.64 11.04
C HIS A 89 -12.25 -10.90 12.52
N GLN A 90 -11.79 -10.00 13.38
CA GLN A 90 -11.89 -10.11 14.82
C GLN A 90 -12.44 -8.82 15.44
N PRO A 91 -13.05 -8.92 16.64
CA PRO A 91 -13.63 -7.75 17.29
C PRO A 91 -12.56 -6.70 17.55
N HIS A 92 -12.75 -5.50 17.00
CA HIS A 92 -11.85 -4.38 17.24
C HIS A 92 -12.07 -3.74 18.62
N ASN A 93 -11.15 -2.87 19.03
CA ASN A 93 -11.27 -2.06 20.24
C ASN A 93 -12.63 -1.31 20.31
N LEU A 94 -13.31 -1.37 21.46
CA LEU A 94 -14.63 -0.75 21.71
C LEU A 94 -14.68 0.77 21.47
N LEU A 95 -13.53 1.44 21.47
CA LEU A 95 -13.47 2.86 21.14
C LEU A 95 -13.90 3.14 19.69
N TYR A 96 -13.63 2.23 18.75
CA TYR A 96 -14.16 2.35 17.38
C TYR A 96 -15.69 2.45 17.37
N GLN A 97 -16.37 1.55 18.10
CA GLN A 97 -17.83 1.57 18.24
C GLN A 97 -18.34 2.90 18.79
N THR A 98 -17.66 3.45 19.80
CA THR A 98 -18.00 4.76 20.38
C THR A 98 -17.96 5.87 19.33
N TYR A 99 -17.01 5.81 18.39
CA TYR A 99 -16.94 6.74 17.28
C TYR A 99 -18.02 6.49 16.24
N TRP A 100 -18.27 5.24 15.85
CA TRP A 100 -19.30 4.88 14.87
C TRP A 100 -20.70 5.34 15.30
N ASP A 101 -21.02 5.18 16.58
CA ASP A 101 -22.26 5.67 17.18
C ASP A 101 -22.38 7.20 17.10
N LYS A 102 -21.29 7.92 17.35
CA LYS A 102 -21.26 9.40 17.34
C LYS A 102 -21.26 9.98 15.93
N LEU A 103 -20.60 9.31 14.99
CA LEU A 103 -20.37 9.79 13.62
C LEU A 103 -21.46 9.32 12.65
N GLY A 104 -22.30 8.37 13.05
CA GLY A 104 -23.36 7.81 12.21
C GLY A 104 -22.83 6.84 11.14
N ILE A 105 -21.81 6.07 11.48
CA ILE A 105 -21.24 5.03 10.62
C ILE A 105 -21.90 3.70 10.98
N LEU A 106 -22.41 2.97 9.98
CA LEU A 106 -22.98 1.63 10.19
C LEU A 106 -21.86 0.65 10.54
N SER A 107 -22.10 -0.26 11.47
CA SER A 107 -21.10 -1.23 11.93
C SER A 107 -21.59 -2.64 11.66
N TRP A 108 -20.79 -3.37 10.89
CA TRP A 108 -20.84 -4.83 10.82
C TRP A 108 -19.75 -5.34 11.75
N THR A 109 -20.12 -5.82 12.95
CA THR A 109 -19.14 -6.45 13.84
C THR A 109 -18.91 -7.90 13.44
N GLN A 110 -17.70 -8.44 13.58
CA GLN A 110 -17.36 -9.81 13.24
C GLN A 110 -16.54 -10.49 14.35
N MET A 111 -16.90 -11.73 14.61
CA MET A 111 -16.13 -12.68 15.41
C MET A 111 -15.93 -13.94 14.58
N ALA A 112 -14.67 -14.29 14.30
CA ALA A 112 -14.30 -15.43 13.47
C ALA A 112 -13.15 -16.23 14.09
N ALA A 113 -13.01 -17.49 13.68
CA ALA A 113 -11.86 -18.33 13.94
C ALA A 113 -11.18 -18.69 12.62
N HIS A 114 -10.11 -17.97 12.28
CA HIS A 114 -9.32 -18.17 11.06
C HIS A 114 -9.02 -19.64 10.75
N ILE A 115 -8.76 -20.45 11.79
CA ILE A 115 -8.72 -21.91 11.68
C ILE A 115 -9.73 -22.48 12.68
N TRP A 116 -10.68 -23.27 12.17
CA TRP A 116 -11.68 -23.93 12.99
C TRP A 116 -11.20 -25.30 13.46
N TYR A 117 -11.19 -25.52 14.77
CA TYR A 117 -10.89 -26.82 15.38
C TYR A 117 -12.14 -27.36 16.06
N ASP A 118 -12.81 -28.35 15.44
CA ASP A 118 -14.11 -28.84 15.94
C ASP A 118 -13.99 -29.76 17.15
N THR A 119 -13.65 -29.20 18.31
CA THR A 119 -13.59 -29.91 19.59
C THR A 119 -14.60 -29.35 20.59
N PRO A 120 -15.08 -30.15 21.57
CA PRO A 120 -15.99 -29.68 22.60
C PRO A 120 -15.47 -28.45 23.36
N ASP A 121 -14.18 -28.43 23.68
CA ASP A 121 -13.54 -27.32 24.40
C ASP A 121 -13.48 -26.06 23.54
N PHE A 122 -13.17 -26.18 22.24
CA PHE A 122 -13.17 -25.05 21.31
C PHE A 122 -14.56 -24.46 21.16
N ARG A 123 -15.59 -25.29 20.94
CA ARG A 123 -17.00 -24.87 20.87
C ARG A 123 -17.45 -24.16 22.16
N LYS A 124 -17.09 -24.70 23.32
CA LYS A 124 -17.40 -24.10 24.63
C LYS A 124 -16.74 -22.74 24.79
N ASN A 125 -15.46 -22.62 24.46
CA ASN A 125 -14.71 -21.37 24.53
C ASN A 125 -15.27 -20.32 23.56
N PHE A 126 -15.53 -20.72 22.32
CA PHE A 126 -16.10 -19.83 21.30
C PHE A 126 -17.45 -19.25 21.75
N LYS A 127 -18.36 -20.07 22.30
CA LYS A 127 -19.66 -19.57 22.82
C LYS A 127 -19.52 -18.65 24.02
N ALA A 128 -18.51 -18.86 24.87
CA ALA A 128 -18.22 -17.96 25.99
C ALA A 128 -17.79 -16.58 25.47
N LEU A 129 -16.81 -16.55 24.57
CA LEU A 129 -16.33 -15.32 23.93
C LEU A 129 -17.43 -14.62 23.12
N LEU A 130 -18.27 -15.39 22.40
CA LEU A 130 -19.43 -14.88 21.67
C LEU A 130 -20.43 -14.19 22.60
N THR A 131 -20.66 -14.77 23.78
CA THR A 131 -21.56 -14.19 24.78
C THR A 131 -21.07 -12.82 25.25
N ASP A 132 -19.77 -12.69 25.50
CA ASP A 132 -19.16 -11.44 25.94
C ASP A 132 -19.16 -10.41 24.80
N TRP A 133 -18.81 -10.83 23.58
CA TRP A 133 -18.83 -10.02 22.37
C TRP A 133 -20.20 -9.41 22.07
N VAL A 134 -21.29 -10.17 22.22
CA VAL A 134 -22.65 -9.62 22.03
C VAL A 134 -23.01 -8.65 23.16
N LYS A 135 -22.71 -9.00 24.41
CA LYS A 135 -23.04 -8.15 25.58
C LYS A 135 -22.38 -6.77 25.50
N GLU A 136 -21.13 -6.70 25.07
CA GLU A 136 -20.38 -5.44 25.00
C GLU A 136 -20.85 -4.53 23.84
N ARG A 137 -21.41 -5.09 22.75
CA ARG A 137 -21.78 -4.31 21.55
C ARG A 137 -23.28 -4.10 21.33
N ARG A 138 -24.18 -4.91 21.91
CA ARG A 138 -25.63 -4.88 21.60
C ARG A 138 -26.34 -3.53 21.83
N ASN A 139 -25.81 -2.68 22.70
CA ASN A 139 -26.36 -1.34 22.97
C ASN A 139 -26.03 -0.33 21.86
N SER A 140 -25.05 -0.64 21.02
CA SER A 140 -24.60 0.21 19.93
C SER A 140 -25.69 0.42 18.88
N PRO A 141 -26.16 1.65 18.65
CA PRO A 141 -27.05 1.92 17.53
C PRO A 141 -26.38 1.72 16.17
N SER A 142 -25.06 1.84 16.05
CA SER A 142 -24.33 1.63 14.78
C SER A 142 -24.33 0.18 14.32
N VAL A 143 -24.41 -0.81 15.22
CA VAL A 143 -24.41 -2.23 14.85
C VAL A 143 -25.66 -2.58 14.02
N VAL A 144 -25.42 -3.03 12.78
CA VAL A 144 -26.43 -3.43 11.79
C VAL A 144 -26.36 -4.90 11.37
N LEU A 145 -25.21 -5.56 11.57
CA LEU A 145 -24.97 -6.98 11.27
C LEU A 145 -24.07 -7.61 12.33
N TRP A 146 -24.31 -8.89 12.61
CA TRP A 146 -23.45 -9.74 13.43
C TRP A 146 -22.75 -10.77 12.55
N GLY A 147 -21.46 -10.61 12.29
CA GLY A 147 -20.62 -11.51 11.52
C GLY A 147 -20.09 -12.66 12.36
N LEU A 148 -20.42 -13.88 11.96
CA LEU A 148 -19.97 -15.14 12.51
C LEU A 148 -19.10 -15.81 11.44
N GLU A 149 -17.79 -15.92 11.66
CA GLU A 149 -16.84 -16.57 10.73
C GLU A 149 -16.55 -15.86 9.39
N ASN A 150 -15.37 -16.10 8.82
CA ASN A 150 -14.94 -15.60 7.50
C ASN A 150 -14.03 -16.60 6.80
N GLU A 151 -14.31 -16.95 5.53
CA GLU A 151 -13.45 -17.79 4.66
C GLU A 151 -13.14 -19.22 5.18
N SER A 152 -13.55 -19.53 6.40
CA SER A 152 -13.65 -20.85 7.01
C SER A 152 -15.13 -21.20 7.21
N THR A 153 -15.43 -22.47 7.50
CA THR A 153 -16.81 -22.92 7.73
C THR A 153 -16.98 -23.50 9.13
N LEU A 154 -17.90 -22.90 9.89
CA LEU A 154 -18.39 -23.51 11.12
C LEU A 154 -19.30 -24.70 10.79
N PRO A 155 -19.31 -25.76 11.63
CA PRO A 155 -20.33 -26.79 11.57
C PRO A 155 -21.73 -26.18 11.63
N GLU A 156 -22.64 -26.61 10.76
CA GLU A 156 -23.97 -26.00 10.61
C GLU A 156 -24.79 -26.03 11.92
N ASP A 157 -24.70 -27.13 12.67
CA ASP A 157 -25.33 -27.28 13.99
C ASP A 157 -24.81 -26.23 14.98
N PHE A 158 -23.49 -26.03 15.00
CA PHE A 158 -22.85 -25.07 15.89
C PHE A 158 -23.15 -23.61 15.49
N ALA A 159 -23.18 -23.31 14.20
CA ALA A 159 -23.58 -21.99 13.70
C ALA A 159 -25.03 -21.64 14.08
N LYS A 160 -25.95 -22.62 14.03
CA LYS A 160 -27.33 -22.46 14.53
C LYS A 160 -27.36 -22.17 16.03
N GLU A 161 -26.61 -22.92 16.83
CA GLU A 161 -26.49 -22.66 18.27
C GLU A 161 -25.98 -21.24 18.56
N CYS A 162 -24.95 -20.78 17.84
CA CYS A 162 -24.40 -19.44 17.98
C CYS A 162 -25.42 -18.36 17.57
N THR A 163 -26.14 -18.57 16.48
CA THR A 163 -27.19 -17.66 15.99
C THR A 163 -28.32 -17.52 17.01
N GLU A 164 -28.80 -18.62 17.60
CA GLU A 164 -29.82 -18.58 18.64
C GLU A 164 -29.30 -17.92 19.94
N LEU A 165 -28.04 -18.14 20.28
CA LEU A 165 -27.41 -17.46 21.42
C LEU A 165 -27.34 -15.94 21.20
N ILE A 166 -26.98 -15.49 19.99
CA ILE A 166 -27.01 -14.06 19.63
C ILE A 166 -28.42 -13.51 19.76
N ARG A 167 -29.46 -14.18 19.22
CA ARG A 167 -30.86 -13.75 19.32
C ARG A 167 -31.36 -13.67 20.76
N LYS A 168 -30.92 -14.59 21.63
CA LYS A 168 -31.22 -14.54 23.07
C LYS A 168 -30.63 -13.31 23.75
N LEU A 169 -29.43 -12.90 23.36
CA LEU A 169 -28.69 -11.78 23.95
C LEU A 169 -29.04 -10.42 23.31
N ASP A 170 -29.40 -10.42 22.04
CA ASP A 170 -29.91 -9.30 21.24
C ASP A 170 -31.17 -9.73 20.45
N PRO A 171 -32.37 -9.53 21.03
CA PRO A 171 -33.63 -9.89 20.38
C PRO A 171 -33.85 -9.22 19.02
N THR A 172 -33.18 -8.09 18.74
CA THR A 172 -33.29 -7.41 17.45
C THR A 172 -32.59 -8.16 16.32
N ALA A 173 -31.73 -9.14 16.63
CA ALA A 173 -31.08 -9.97 15.63
C ALA A 173 -32.06 -10.83 14.80
N SER A 174 -33.22 -11.16 15.38
CA SER A 174 -34.29 -11.90 14.69
C SER A 174 -34.83 -11.19 13.44
N SER A 175 -34.88 -9.86 13.45
CA SER A 175 -35.56 -9.06 12.43
C SER A 175 -34.70 -7.96 11.81
N GLN A 176 -33.84 -7.33 12.60
CA GLN A 176 -33.10 -6.12 12.24
C GLN A 176 -31.60 -6.40 12.03
N ARG A 177 -30.92 -6.95 13.05
CA ARG A 177 -29.46 -7.16 13.03
C ARG A 177 -29.11 -8.60 12.65
N LYS A 178 -29.28 -8.94 11.37
CA LYS A 178 -29.09 -10.31 10.88
C LYS A 178 -27.70 -10.87 11.22
N VAL A 179 -27.65 -12.17 11.49
CA VAL A 179 -26.42 -12.91 11.75
C VAL A 179 -25.91 -13.47 10.43
N THR A 180 -24.67 -13.14 10.06
CA THR A 180 -24.08 -13.46 8.75
C THR A 180 -22.86 -14.35 8.88
N THR A 181 -22.62 -15.22 7.90
CA THR A 181 -21.29 -15.77 7.61
C THR A 181 -20.70 -15.10 6.37
N CYS A 182 -19.39 -15.21 6.15
CA CYS A 182 -18.75 -14.67 4.95
C CYS A 182 -18.02 -15.75 4.15
N ASN A 183 -18.30 -15.79 2.84
CA ASN A 183 -17.66 -16.67 1.88
C ASN A 183 -17.82 -18.17 2.21
N GLY A 184 -19.03 -18.56 2.63
CA GLY A 184 -19.42 -19.95 2.88
C GLY A 184 -20.01 -20.18 4.28
N GLY A 185 -20.53 -21.39 4.50
CA GLY A 185 -21.15 -21.81 5.75
C GLY A 185 -22.69 -21.83 5.70
N LYS A 186 -23.30 -22.48 6.69
CA LYS A 186 -24.75 -22.59 6.87
C LYS A 186 -25.10 -22.43 8.34
N GLY A 187 -26.37 -22.19 8.64
CA GLY A 187 -26.87 -22.08 10.01
C GLY A 187 -26.98 -20.64 10.56
N THR A 188 -26.57 -19.65 9.76
CA THR A 188 -26.79 -18.21 9.96
C THR A 188 -27.96 -17.70 9.10
N ASP A 189 -28.32 -16.42 9.23
CA ASP A 189 -29.40 -15.81 8.43
C ASP A 189 -29.01 -15.58 6.96
N TRP A 190 -27.73 -15.33 6.69
CA TRP A 190 -27.24 -14.92 5.37
C TRP A 190 -25.74 -15.21 5.21
N ASP A 191 -25.36 -15.85 4.10
CA ASP A 191 -23.97 -15.94 3.65
C ASP A 191 -23.64 -14.76 2.72
N VAL A 192 -22.75 -13.87 3.16
CA VAL A 192 -22.34 -12.67 2.43
C VAL A 192 -21.07 -12.98 1.61
N PRO A 193 -21.13 -12.92 0.27
CA PRO A 193 -19.98 -13.26 -0.57
C PRO A 193 -18.93 -12.14 -0.61
N GLN A 194 -17.72 -12.52 -0.99
CA GLN A 194 -16.70 -11.57 -1.44
C GLN A 194 -16.66 -11.53 -2.96
N ASN A 195 -16.24 -10.39 -3.55
CA ASN A 195 -16.16 -10.24 -5.00
C ASN A 195 -14.82 -9.64 -5.44
N TRP A 196 -13.98 -10.52 -5.98
CA TRP A 196 -12.63 -10.21 -6.42
C TRP A 196 -12.48 -10.08 -7.93
N THR A 197 -13.59 -9.92 -8.66
CA THR A 197 -13.58 -9.76 -10.12
C THR A 197 -12.68 -8.59 -10.53
N GLY A 198 -11.76 -8.81 -11.47
CA GLY A 198 -10.68 -7.91 -11.88
C GLY A 198 -9.40 -8.08 -11.06
N THR A 199 -9.47 -8.43 -9.78
CA THR A 199 -8.27 -8.55 -8.92
C THR A 199 -7.67 -9.95 -9.00
N TYR A 200 -8.53 -10.94 -8.92
CA TYR A 200 -8.22 -12.37 -8.96
C TYR A 200 -8.80 -13.03 -10.23
N GLY A 201 -8.78 -12.28 -11.34
CA GLY A 201 -9.44 -12.66 -12.58
C GLY A 201 -10.92 -12.29 -12.64
N GLY A 202 -11.64 -12.78 -13.65
CA GLY A 202 -13.03 -12.41 -13.93
C GLY A 202 -13.19 -11.06 -14.65
N ASN A 203 -14.38 -10.77 -15.18
CA ASN A 203 -14.67 -9.55 -15.94
C ASN A 203 -15.20 -8.42 -15.04
N PRO A 204 -14.42 -7.38 -14.70
CA PRO A 204 -14.86 -6.34 -13.77
C PRO A 204 -16.08 -5.53 -14.27
N LEU A 205 -16.41 -5.62 -15.56
CA LEU A 205 -17.59 -4.97 -16.13
C LEU A 205 -18.92 -5.61 -15.69
N THR A 206 -18.90 -6.81 -15.12
CA THR A 206 -20.12 -7.48 -14.59
C THR A 206 -20.43 -7.10 -13.15
N TYR A 207 -19.60 -6.30 -12.50
CA TYR A 207 -19.68 -6.07 -11.05
C TYR A 207 -21.05 -5.56 -10.57
N GLY A 208 -21.75 -4.73 -11.36
CA GLY A 208 -23.10 -4.28 -11.01
C GLY A 208 -24.16 -5.39 -11.07
N ASP A 209 -24.04 -6.32 -12.01
CA ASP A 209 -24.91 -7.50 -12.07
C ASP A 209 -24.60 -8.49 -10.94
N ASP A 210 -23.31 -8.67 -10.65
CA ASP A 210 -22.87 -9.49 -9.52
C ASP A 210 -23.40 -8.92 -8.22
N LEU A 211 -23.29 -7.59 -8.01
CA LEU A 211 -23.78 -6.92 -6.81
C LEU A 211 -25.31 -7.01 -6.65
N GLN A 212 -26.08 -7.01 -7.73
CA GLN A 212 -27.53 -7.25 -7.66
C GLN A 212 -27.85 -8.69 -7.22
N LYS A 213 -27.12 -9.68 -7.73
CA LYS A 213 -27.31 -11.09 -7.35
C LYS A 213 -26.87 -11.36 -5.92
N GLN A 214 -25.72 -10.81 -5.55
CA GLN A 214 -25.05 -11.01 -4.27
C GLN A 214 -25.64 -10.15 -3.15
N VAL A 215 -26.31 -9.05 -3.50
CA VAL A 215 -27.03 -8.11 -2.62
C VAL A 215 -26.13 -7.31 -1.67
N LEU A 216 -25.14 -7.94 -1.06
CA LEU A 216 -24.10 -7.28 -0.29
C LEU A 216 -22.78 -7.99 -0.59
N VAL A 217 -21.75 -7.21 -0.90
CA VAL A 217 -20.40 -7.75 -1.08
C VAL A 217 -19.57 -7.42 0.15
N GLY A 218 -19.11 -8.45 0.85
CA GLY A 218 -18.39 -8.31 2.11
C GLY A 218 -16.95 -7.84 1.97
N GLU A 219 -16.31 -8.10 0.82
CA GLU A 219 -14.99 -7.59 0.44
C GLU A 219 -14.89 -7.41 -1.08
N TYR A 220 -14.30 -6.30 -1.50
CA TYR A 220 -13.72 -6.10 -2.82
C TYR A 220 -12.50 -5.20 -2.70
N GLY A 221 -11.46 -5.42 -3.49
CA GLY A 221 -10.24 -4.59 -3.43
C GLY A 221 -9.27 -5.00 -4.52
N ALA A 222 -8.14 -4.33 -4.65
CA ALA A 222 -7.13 -4.66 -5.65
C ALA A 222 -5.71 -4.46 -5.11
N TRP A 223 -4.76 -5.20 -5.66
CA TRP A 223 -3.35 -5.05 -5.33
C TRP A 223 -2.82 -3.70 -5.80
N ARG A 224 -1.83 -3.18 -5.09
CA ARG A 224 -0.99 -2.08 -5.56
C ARG A 224 0.42 -2.19 -5.03
N THR A 225 1.29 -1.42 -5.63
CA THR A 225 2.66 -1.18 -5.23
C THR A 225 2.86 0.34 -5.24
N LEU A 226 3.30 0.92 -4.12
CA LEU A 226 3.55 2.36 -4.05
C LEU A 226 4.62 2.78 -5.06
N ASP A 227 4.43 3.94 -5.71
CA ASP A 227 5.31 4.51 -6.74
C ASP A 227 5.40 3.67 -8.05
N LEU A 228 4.71 2.54 -8.14
CA LEU A 228 4.69 1.72 -9.36
C LEU A 228 3.54 2.17 -10.26
N HIS A 229 3.90 2.75 -11.39
CA HIS A 229 2.97 3.25 -12.40
C HIS A 229 3.34 2.74 -13.78
N THR A 230 2.34 2.66 -14.66
CA THR A 230 2.56 2.35 -16.07
C THR A 230 1.59 3.13 -16.95
N SER A 231 2.08 3.63 -18.07
CA SER A 231 1.26 4.09 -19.20
C SER A 231 1.08 3.02 -20.28
N ASP A 232 1.85 1.93 -20.19
CA ASP A 232 1.86 0.84 -21.16
C ASP A 232 0.99 -0.33 -20.64
N PRO A 233 -0.13 -0.65 -21.31
CA PRO A 233 -0.99 -1.77 -20.94
C PRO A 233 -0.35 -3.15 -21.14
N GLN A 234 0.84 -3.24 -21.77
CA GLN A 234 1.55 -4.50 -22.04
C GLN A 234 2.55 -4.92 -20.94
N ILE A 235 2.70 -4.15 -19.85
CA ILE A 235 3.66 -4.46 -18.78
C ILE A 235 3.26 -5.71 -17.99
N LYS A 236 4.24 -6.60 -17.77
CA LYS A 236 4.15 -7.73 -16.81
C LYS A 236 3.87 -7.18 -15.41
N ASN A 237 2.78 -7.63 -14.77
CA ASN A 237 2.28 -7.19 -13.46
C ASN A 237 1.57 -5.82 -13.42
N ALA A 238 0.98 -5.35 -14.54
CA ALA A 238 0.12 -4.16 -14.55
C ALA A 238 -0.93 -4.14 -13.42
N THR A 239 -1.38 -5.32 -12.99
CA THR A 239 -2.36 -5.55 -11.91
C THR A 239 -1.92 -5.09 -10.52
N HIS A 240 -0.64 -4.74 -10.32
CA HIS A 240 -0.09 -4.25 -9.06
C HIS A 240 0.27 -2.76 -9.11
N THR A 241 -0.06 -2.04 -10.18
CA THR A 241 0.20 -0.59 -10.23
C THR A 241 -0.85 0.21 -9.44
N GLU A 242 -0.50 1.41 -8.97
CA GLU A 242 -1.49 2.31 -8.35
C GLU A 242 -2.60 2.69 -9.35
N ASN A 243 -2.23 2.87 -10.63
CA ASN A 243 -3.16 3.14 -11.72
C ASN A 243 -4.20 2.02 -11.84
N TYR A 244 -3.78 0.76 -11.89
CA TYR A 244 -4.70 -0.36 -12.02
C TYR A 244 -5.66 -0.48 -10.84
N MET A 245 -5.15 -0.34 -9.60
CA MET A 245 -5.99 -0.36 -8.41
C MET A 245 -7.11 0.68 -8.51
N THR A 246 -6.76 1.93 -8.85
CA THR A 246 -7.73 3.02 -8.91
C THR A 246 -8.73 2.87 -10.06
N GLU A 247 -8.27 2.48 -11.26
CA GLU A 247 -9.15 2.23 -12.42
C GLU A 247 -10.16 1.11 -12.15
N LEU A 248 -9.71 0.03 -11.51
CA LEU A 248 -10.57 -1.10 -11.16
C LEU A 248 -11.57 -0.72 -10.07
N MET A 249 -11.11 -0.06 -8.99
CA MET A 249 -12.02 0.38 -7.91
C MET A 249 -13.04 1.40 -8.39
N GLU A 250 -12.64 2.35 -9.24
CA GLU A 250 -13.58 3.29 -9.81
C GLU A 250 -14.61 2.60 -10.72
N THR A 251 -14.18 1.65 -11.54
CA THR A 251 -15.10 0.84 -12.36
C THR A 251 -16.13 0.13 -11.48
N LYS A 252 -15.69 -0.47 -10.37
CA LYS A 252 -16.58 -1.12 -9.39
C LYS A 252 -17.53 -0.12 -8.73
N VAL A 253 -17.03 1.04 -8.29
CA VAL A 253 -17.87 2.12 -7.71
C VAL A 253 -18.93 2.59 -8.70
N ARG A 254 -18.57 2.84 -9.97
CA ARG A 254 -19.51 3.26 -11.02
C ARG A 254 -20.62 2.23 -11.25
N LEU A 255 -20.25 0.96 -11.34
CA LEU A 255 -21.20 -0.12 -11.57
C LEU A 255 -22.06 -0.42 -10.33
N ALA A 256 -21.52 -0.21 -9.13
CA ALA A 256 -22.29 -0.33 -7.90
C ALA A 256 -23.33 0.78 -7.78
N GLU A 257 -22.94 2.03 -8.09
CA GLU A 257 -23.85 3.18 -8.09
C GLU A 257 -24.98 3.07 -9.12
N SER A 258 -24.73 2.45 -10.28
CA SER A 258 -25.76 2.26 -11.31
C SER A 258 -26.86 1.28 -10.88
N VAL A 259 -26.62 0.47 -9.85
CA VAL A 259 -27.56 -0.54 -9.33
C VAL A 259 -27.93 -0.31 -7.86
N LYS A 260 -27.57 0.83 -7.28
CA LYS A 260 -27.73 1.10 -5.83
C LYS A 260 -29.15 1.00 -5.31
N ASP A 261 -30.15 1.19 -6.16
CA ASP A 261 -31.57 1.08 -5.82
C ASP A 261 -32.08 -0.38 -5.90
N LYS A 262 -31.19 -1.35 -6.16
CA LYS A 262 -31.49 -2.78 -6.30
C LYS A 262 -30.67 -3.68 -5.39
N THR A 263 -29.70 -3.13 -4.67
CA THR A 263 -28.73 -3.86 -3.86
C THR A 263 -28.45 -3.14 -2.54
N ALA A 264 -27.91 -3.83 -1.54
CA ALA A 264 -27.61 -3.25 -0.23
C ALA A 264 -26.28 -2.50 -0.22
N GLY A 265 -25.27 -2.99 -0.93
CA GLY A 265 -23.98 -2.30 -1.10
C GLY A 265 -22.75 -3.19 -0.96
N HIS A 266 -21.62 -2.62 -0.58
CA HIS A 266 -20.33 -3.30 -0.59
C HIS A 266 -19.33 -2.76 0.43
N TYR A 267 -18.30 -3.55 0.74
CA TYR A 267 -17.22 -3.18 1.66
C TYR A 267 -15.85 -3.28 0.97
N PHE A 268 -15.14 -2.15 0.90
CA PHE A 268 -13.80 -2.08 0.33
C PHE A 268 -12.77 -2.76 1.25
N TRP A 269 -11.93 -3.61 0.67
CA TRP A 269 -10.78 -4.24 1.29
C TRP A 269 -9.49 -3.57 0.77
N LEU A 270 -8.81 -2.75 1.57
CA LEU A 270 -9.06 -2.45 2.98
C LEU A 270 -8.53 -1.07 3.40
N TYR A 271 -8.75 -0.68 4.65
CA TYR A 271 -8.26 0.61 5.18
C TYR A 271 -6.73 0.75 5.14
N SER A 272 -5.99 -0.08 5.86
CA SER A 272 -4.53 -0.03 5.95
C SER A 272 -3.93 -1.33 5.45
N SER A 273 -2.90 -1.26 4.62
CA SER A 273 -2.07 -2.43 4.33
C SER A 273 -1.52 -2.97 5.65
N HIS A 274 -1.56 -4.28 5.81
CA HIS A 274 -1.31 -4.94 7.10
C HIS A 274 -0.44 -6.18 6.93
N ASP A 275 0.22 -6.56 8.01
CA ASP A 275 0.91 -7.84 8.09
C ASP A 275 -0.10 -8.98 8.01
N ASN A 276 0.16 -9.95 7.13
CA ASN A 276 -0.62 -11.17 6.99
C ASN A 276 0.32 -12.37 7.20
N PRO A 277 0.47 -12.86 8.44
CA PRO A 277 1.43 -13.92 8.79
C PRO A 277 1.26 -15.24 8.01
N GLY A 278 0.11 -15.44 7.36
CA GLY A 278 -0.13 -16.59 6.49
C GLY A 278 0.44 -16.46 5.08
N ARG A 279 0.95 -15.28 4.67
CA ARG A 279 1.65 -15.12 3.39
C ARG A 279 3.15 -15.36 3.57
N VAL A 280 3.78 -15.83 2.50
CA VAL A 280 5.25 -15.91 2.34
C VAL A 280 5.74 -14.97 1.23
N GLN A 281 4.85 -14.15 0.68
CA GLN A 281 5.12 -13.23 -0.43
C GLN A 281 5.47 -11.83 0.07
N GLY A 282 6.64 -11.33 -0.35
CA GLY A 282 7.05 -9.94 -0.23
C GLY A 282 7.39 -9.32 -1.60
N GLY A 283 6.89 -9.90 -2.70
CA GLY A 283 7.28 -9.49 -4.06
C GLY A 283 6.62 -8.21 -4.57
N GLU A 284 5.58 -7.75 -3.89
CA GLU A 284 4.68 -6.69 -4.36
C GLU A 284 5.19 -5.28 -4.03
N GLY A 285 6.23 -5.10 -3.23
CA GLY A 285 6.83 -3.78 -2.99
C GLY A 285 7.71 -3.29 -4.15
N LEU A 286 7.77 -1.97 -4.41
CA LEU A 286 8.72 -1.42 -5.38
C LEU A 286 10.10 -1.30 -4.74
N ARG A 287 10.23 -0.63 -3.59
CA ARG A 287 11.48 -0.55 -2.85
C ARG A 287 11.64 -1.78 -1.97
N ASP A 288 12.87 -2.16 -1.66
CA ASP A 288 13.13 -3.32 -0.81
C ASP A 288 12.49 -3.17 0.58
N LEU A 289 12.41 -1.94 1.11
CA LEU A 289 11.69 -1.66 2.36
C LEU A 289 10.20 -1.99 2.26
N ASP A 290 9.57 -1.74 1.10
CA ASP A 290 8.18 -2.08 0.82
C ASP A 290 7.99 -3.59 0.56
N ARG A 291 9.06 -4.38 0.63
CA ARG A 291 9.01 -5.86 0.51
C ARG A 291 9.19 -6.57 1.85
N VAL A 292 9.38 -5.81 2.94
CA VAL A 292 9.61 -6.37 4.26
C VAL A 292 8.31 -6.92 4.85
N GLY A 293 8.30 -8.22 5.11
CA GLY A 293 7.21 -8.93 5.76
C GLY A 293 6.06 -9.30 4.81
N PRO A 294 5.18 -10.22 5.24
CA PRO A 294 4.11 -10.75 4.40
C PRO A 294 2.89 -9.81 4.34
N VAL A 295 3.10 -8.61 3.82
CA VAL A 295 2.10 -7.52 3.85
C VAL A 295 1.04 -7.70 2.75
N ASN A 296 -0.23 -7.52 3.13
CA ASN A 296 -1.31 -7.36 2.17
C ASN A 296 -1.38 -5.89 1.71
N TYR A 297 -0.92 -5.62 0.48
CA TYR A 297 -0.85 -4.27 -0.11
C TYR A 297 -2.15 -3.73 -0.71
N LYS A 298 -3.33 -4.31 -0.44
CA LYS A 298 -4.62 -3.77 -0.93
C LYS A 298 -5.12 -2.53 -0.20
N GLY A 299 -4.37 -2.03 0.80
CA GLY A 299 -4.77 -0.92 1.64
C GLY A 299 -4.71 0.43 0.93
N MET A 300 -5.68 1.30 1.22
CA MET A 300 -5.60 2.71 0.79
C MET A 300 -4.59 3.53 1.60
N TYR A 301 -4.15 3.00 2.74
CA TYR A 301 -2.96 3.46 3.46
C TYR A 301 -1.86 2.40 3.40
N THR A 302 -0.61 2.84 3.30
CA THR A 302 0.57 1.98 3.49
C THR A 302 0.68 1.51 4.94
N PRO A 303 1.50 0.47 5.24
CA PRO A 303 1.79 0.09 6.63
C PRO A 303 2.43 1.21 7.45
N TRP A 304 3.01 2.22 6.78
CA TRP A 304 3.63 3.40 7.37
C TRP A 304 2.68 4.61 7.47
N GLU A 305 1.38 4.42 7.24
CA GLU A 305 0.33 5.44 7.39
C GLU A 305 0.43 6.59 6.34
N GLU A 306 0.95 6.29 5.14
CA GLU A 306 0.91 7.15 3.95
C GLU A 306 -0.34 6.81 3.09
N PRO A 307 -1.22 7.78 2.77
CA PRO A 307 -2.38 7.56 1.90
C PRO A 307 -1.94 7.33 0.44
N THR A 308 -2.67 6.51 -0.30
CA THR A 308 -2.44 6.23 -1.72
C THR A 308 -3.45 6.92 -2.63
N ASP A 309 -3.27 6.84 -3.95
CA ASP A 309 -4.21 7.41 -4.94
C ASP A 309 -5.66 6.96 -4.73
N VAL A 310 -5.88 5.71 -4.29
CA VAL A 310 -7.23 5.16 -4.09
C VAL A 310 -7.98 5.84 -2.94
N TYR A 311 -7.26 6.36 -1.93
CA TYR A 311 -7.86 7.14 -0.85
C TYR A 311 -8.49 8.42 -1.41
N TYR A 312 -7.76 9.13 -2.27
CA TYR A 312 -8.26 10.33 -2.93
C TYR A 312 -9.38 10.03 -3.94
N MET A 313 -9.33 8.87 -4.60
CA MET A 313 -10.41 8.37 -5.46
C MET A 313 -11.73 8.18 -4.67
N PHE A 314 -11.69 7.51 -3.51
CA PHE A 314 -12.88 7.36 -2.67
C PHE A 314 -13.39 8.72 -2.15
N ARG A 315 -12.48 9.60 -1.71
CA ARG A 315 -12.84 10.97 -1.29
C ARG A 315 -13.58 11.73 -2.38
N ALA A 316 -13.08 11.72 -3.62
CA ALA A 316 -13.71 12.41 -4.74
C ALA A 316 -15.13 11.92 -5.03
N ASN A 317 -15.41 10.65 -4.73
CA ASN A 317 -16.72 10.05 -4.91
C ASN A 317 -17.69 10.39 -3.77
N TYR A 318 -17.24 10.27 -2.52
CA TYR A 318 -18.14 10.19 -1.37
C TYR A 318 -17.91 11.25 -0.29
N ALA A 319 -16.78 11.95 -0.26
CA ALA A 319 -16.57 13.00 0.73
C ALA A 319 -17.55 14.18 0.49
N PRO A 320 -18.13 14.77 1.55
CA PRO A 320 -19.13 15.81 1.43
C PRO A 320 -18.52 17.09 0.85
N LYS A 321 -18.79 17.40 -0.42
CA LYS A 321 -18.21 18.55 -1.12
C LYS A 321 -18.46 19.90 -0.41
N GLN A 322 -19.52 20.03 0.37
CA GLN A 322 -19.85 21.27 1.08
C GLN A 322 -18.89 21.60 2.23
N THR A 323 -18.35 20.58 2.91
CA THR A 323 -17.42 20.77 4.03
C THR A 323 -15.99 20.41 3.63
N ASP A 324 -15.85 19.46 2.70
CA ASP A 324 -14.60 18.78 2.36
C ASP A 324 -14.34 18.85 0.84
N PRO A 325 -14.39 20.04 0.18
CA PRO A 325 -14.12 20.15 -1.25
C PRO A 325 -12.66 19.82 -1.56
N MET A 326 -12.42 19.00 -2.57
CA MET A 326 -11.06 18.55 -2.92
C MET A 326 -10.84 18.42 -4.43
N VAL A 327 -9.58 18.53 -4.86
CA VAL A 327 -9.12 18.25 -6.22
C VAL A 327 -7.73 17.60 -6.14
N TYR A 328 -7.49 16.49 -6.81
CA TYR A 328 -6.24 15.71 -6.72
C TYR A 328 -5.79 15.27 -8.12
N ILE A 329 -4.61 15.71 -8.54
CA ILE A 329 -4.02 15.33 -9.83
C ILE A 329 -3.36 13.97 -9.67
N VAL A 330 -3.94 12.96 -10.30
CA VAL A 330 -3.35 11.62 -10.30
C VAL A 330 -2.07 11.71 -11.13
N SER A 331 -0.87 11.47 -10.60
CA SER A 331 -0.50 11.01 -9.26
C SER A 331 0.81 11.69 -8.84
N HIS A 332 0.91 12.01 -7.56
CA HIS A 332 2.05 12.68 -6.93
C HIS A 332 3.29 11.77 -6.81
N THR A 333 3.09 10.46 -6.90
CA THR A 333 4.15 9.44 -6.90
C THR A 333 4.69 9.13 -8.31
N TRP A 334 4.15 9.78 -9.36
CA TRP A 334 4.53 9.53 -10.76
C TRP A 334 5.13 10.76 -11.50
N PRO A 335 6.26 11.34 -11.02
CA PRO A 335 6.85 12.54 -11.64
C PRO A 335 7.49 12.27 -13.02
N ASN A 336 7.81 11.01 -13.33
CA ASN A 336 8.43 10.55 -14.58
C ASN A 336 7.40 10.02 -15.59
N ARG A 337 6.23 10.65 -15.68
CA ARG A 337 5.13 10.19 -16.54
C ARG A 337 5.43 10.28 -18.04
N TRP A 338 6.07 11.38 -18.46
CA TRP A 338 6.38 11.64 -19.87
C TRP A 338 7.76 12.24 -20.02
N PHE A 339 8.43 11.95 -21.13
CA PHE A 339 9.82 12.33 -21.41
C PHE A 339 9.97 13.47 -22.41
N THR A 340 8.90 13.80 -23.13
CA THR A 340 8.91 14.84 -24.16
C THR A 340 7.65 15.68 -24.05
N PRO A 341 7.65 16.95 -24.47
CA PRO A 341 6.43 17.76 -24.66
C PRO A 341 5.45 17.17 -25.70
N GLY A 342 4.22 17.68 -25.73
CA GLY A 342 3.23 17.40 -26.77
C GLY A 342 1.95 16.74 -26.27
N ILE A 343 1.23 16.12 -27.19
CA ILE A 343 -0.06 15.46 -26.92
C ILE A 343 0.16 14.21 -26.07
N LYS A 344 -0.55 14.09 -24.95
CA LYS A 344 -0.51 12.95 -24.02
C LYS A 344 -1.77 12.14 -24.11
N ASP A 345 -1.74 10.86 -23.77
CA ASP A 345 -2.96 10.03 -23.90
C ASP A 345 -4.09 10.53 -23.03
N SER A 346 -3.82 10.70 -21.73
CA SER A 346 -4.80 11.25 -20.81
C SER A 346 -4.19 11.84 -19.53
N ILE A 347 -4.99 12.65 -18.84
CA ILE A 347 -4.76 13.12 -17.46
C ILE A 347 -6.02 12.90 -16.65
N THR A 348 -5.88 12.21 -15.52
CA THR A 348 -6.97 11.93 -14.58
C THR A 348 -6.87 12.86 -13.37
N ILE A 349 -8.01 13.40 -12.94
CA ILE A 349 -8.14 14.20 -11.73
C ILE A 349 -9.32 13.67 -10.89
N TYR A 350 -9.05 13.40 -9.61
CA TYR A 350 -10.07 13.06 -8.62
C TYR A 350 -10.58 14.32 -7.94
N SER A 351 -11.89 14.57 -7.99
CA SER A 351 -12.51 15.70 -7.31
C SER A 351 -13.98 15.44 -7.02
N ASN A 352 -14.47 15.94 -5.88
CA ASN A 352 -15.91 15.99 -5.56
C ASN A 352 -16.58 17.32 -5.97
N CYS A 353 -15.83 18.24 -6.58
CA CYS A 353 -16.29 19.54 -7.03
C CYS A 353 -17.27 19.42 -8.22
N ASP A 354 -18.03 20.49 -8.49
CA ASP A 354 -18.98 20.53 -9.61
C ASP A 354 -18.25 20.60 -10.96
N GLU A 355 -17.15 21.35 -10.98
CA GLU A 355 -16.28 21.50 -12.14
C GLU A 355 -14.81 21.47 -11.72
N VAL A 356 -13.95 21.02 -12.64
CA VAL A 356 -12.50 21.11 -12.50
C VAL A 356 -11.92 21.72 -13.76
N GLU A 357 -10.97 22.63 -13.58
CA GLU A 357 -10.17 23.18 -14.66
C GLU A 357 -8.71 22.76 -14.48
N LEU A 358 -8.12 22.25 -15.56
CA LEU A 358 -6.72 21.81 -15.60
C LEU A 358 -5.89 22.82 -16.39
N PHE A 359 -4.66 23.04 -15.96
CA PHE A 359 -3.73 24.00 -16.53
C PHE A 359 -2.35 23.35 -16.76
N ASN A 360 -1.64 23.76 -17.80
CA ASN A 360 -0.24 23.39 -18.04
C ASN A 360 0.69 24.61 -18.03
N ASP A 361 0.75 25.26 -16.87
CA ASP A 361 1.71 26.24 -16.38
C ASP A 361 1.17 26.68 -15.01
N VAL A 362 1.93 27.46 -14.24
CA VAL A 362 1.47 27.98 -12.96
C VAL A 362 0.42 29.07 -13.19
N ASN A 363 -0.84 28.78 -12.86
CA ASN A 363 -1.98 29.70 -12.99
C ASN A 363 -2.21 30.24 -14.41
N GLN A 364 -1.74 29.54 -15.44
CA GLN A 364 -1.84 29.95 -16.84
C GLN A 364 -2.03 28.72 -17.75
N GLN A 365 -2.37 28.95 -19.02
CA GLN A 365 -2.56 27.91 -20.04
C GLN A 365 -3.60 26.84 -19.65
N SER A 366 -4.87 27.24 -19.62
CA SER A 366 -5.98 26.32 -19.40
C SER A 366 -6.01 25.24 -20.50
N LEU A 367 -6.09 23.99 -20.07
CA LEU A 367 -6.39 22.82 -20.89
C LEU A 367 -7.90 22.55 -20.93
N GLY A 368 -8.71 23.51 -20.46
CA GLY A 368 -10.16 23.46 -20.45
C GLY A 368 -10.74 23.01 -19.11
N LYS A 369 -12.02 23.34 -18.93
CA LYS A 369 -12.84 22.98 -17.77
C LYS A 369 -13.74 21.79 -18.11
N ARG A 370 -13.97 20.94 -17.12
CA ARG A 370 -14.84 19.75 -17.19
C ARG A 370 -15.84 19.78 -16.06
N THR A 371 -17.05 19.28 -16.31
CA THR A 371 -18.14 19.17 -15.32
C THR A 371 -18.21 17.75 -14.80
N ARG A 372 -18.56 17.60 -13.52
CA ARG A 372 -18.73 16.29 -12.89
C ARG A 372 -19.92 15.55 -13.52
N ILE A 373 -19.70 14.30 -13.90
CA ILE A 373 -20.75 13.44 -14.48
C ILE A 373 -21.52 12.71 -13.36
N GLY A 374 -20.84 12.20 -12.35
CA GLY A 374 -21.45 11.52 -11.22
C GLY A 374 -20.44 10.87 -10.28
N VAL A 375 -20.92 9.91 -9.47
CA VAL A 375 -20.09 9.01 -8.67
C VAL A 375 -19.59 7.87 -9.58
N GLY A 376 -18.34 7.44 -9.40
CA GLY A 376 -17.66 6.47 -10.25
C GLY A 376 -17.12 7.04 -11.57
N SER A 377 -17.02 8.37 -11.68
CA SER A 377 -16.48 9.04 -12.86
C SER A 377 -15.48 10.12 -12.46
N HIS A 378 -14.20 9.90 -12.73
CA HIS A 378 -13.16 10.91 -12.60
C HIS A 378 -13.25 11.97 -13.71
N PHE A 379 -12.60 13.10 -13.46
CA PHE A 379 -12.37 14.09 -14.50
C PHE A 379 -11.23 13.62 -15.39
N GLN A 380 -11.50 13.49 -16.69
CA GLN A 380 -10.53 13.02 -17.67
C GLN A 380 -10.32 14.06 -18.77
N TRP A 381 -9.06 14.38 -19.04
CA TRP A 381 -8.64 15.04 -20.26
C TRP A 381 -8.04 14.00 -21.19
N TYR A 382 -8.65 13.80 -22.35
CA TYR A 382 -8.09 12.97 -23.42
C TYR A 382 -7.27 13.84 -24.36
N LYS A 383 -6.11 13.35 -24.77
CA LYS A 383 -5.23 14.05 -25.71
C LYS A 383 -4.85 15.49 -25.26
N PRO A 384 -4.62 15.79 -23.97
CA PRO A 384 -4.16 17.11 -23.56
C PRO A 384 -2.78 17.42 -24.15
N ASN A 385 -2.59 18.66 -24.59
CA ASN A 385 -1.29 19.13 -25.07
C ASN A 385 -0.47 19.65 -23.89
N VAL A 386 0.51 18.86 -23.42
CA VAL A 386 1.35 19.19 -22.26
C VAL A 386 2.75 19.60 -22.74
N GLN A 387 3.07 20.88 -22.57
CA GLN A 387 4.32 21.51 -22.97
C GLN A 387 5.32 21.65 -21.83
N TYR A 388 4.85 21.80 -20.60
CA TYR A 388 5.69 22.15 -19.45
C TYR A 388 5.54 21.19 -18.26
N ASN A 389 6.48 21.32 -17.33
CA ASN A 389 6.64 20.42 -16.19
C ASN A 389 5.73 20.71 -14.99
N VAL A 390 4.77 21.63 -15.10
CA VAL A 390 3.79 21.89 -14.05
C VAL A 390 2.39 21.57 -14.57
N LEU A 391 1.65 20.78 -13.79
CA LEU A 391 0.21 20.65 -13.92
C LEU A 391 -0.45 21.26 -12.68
N TYR A 392 -1.51 22.01 -12.90
CA TYR A 392 -2.26 22.73 -11.87
C TYR A 392 -3.75 22.49 -12.08
N ALA A 393 -4.48 22.15 -11.03
CA ALA A 393 -5.92 21.89 -11.08
C ALA A 393 -6.68 22.76 -10.08
N VAL A 394 -7.84 23.26 -10.50
CA VAL A 394 -8.75 24.04 -9.65
C VAL A 394 -10.12 23.38 -9.62
N GLY A 395 -10.59 23.06 -8.42
CA GLY A 395 -11.96 22.59 -8.18
C GLY A 395 -12.91 23.74 -7.88
N TYR A 396 -14.08 23.74 -8.50
CA TYR A 396 -15.11 24.76 -8.37
C TYR A 396 -16.42 24.21 -7.80
N LEU A 397 -17.04 24.95 -6.87
CA LEU A 397 -18.40 24.73 -6.40
C LEU A 397 -19.26 25.94 -6.71
N ASN A 398 -20.36 25.74 -7.42
CA ASN A 398 -21.23 26.83 -7.89
C ASN A 398 -20.42 27.98 -8.55
N GLY A 399 -19.41 27.63 -9.38
CA GLY A 399 -18.53 28.58 -10.07
C GLY A 399 -17.43 29.23 -9.21
N LYS A 400 -17.39 28.98 -7.88
CA LYS A 400 -16.35 29.50 -6.98
C LYS A 400 -15.21 28.50 -6.82
N ALA A 401 -13.96 28.94 -7.00
CA ALA A 401 -12.78 28.12 -6.72
C ALA A 401 -12.70 27.79 -5.22
N VAL A 402 -12.60 26.50 -4.89
CA VAL A 402 -12.61 26.00 -3.50
C VAL A 402 -11.45 25.05 -3.17
N ALA A 403 -10.84 24.44 -4.17
CA ALA A 403 -9.75 23.48 -4.00
C ALA A 403 -8.69 23.68 -5.09
N LYS A 404 -7.43 23.40 -4.76
CA LYS A 404 -6.28 23.56 -5.67
C LYS A 404 -5.26 22.46 -5.43
N ASP A 405 -4.62 22.05 -6.52
CA ASP A 405 -3.56 21.05 -6.47
C ASP A 405 -2.51 21.26 -7.57
N TYR A 406 -1.28 20.83 -7.29
CA TYR A 406 -0.11 21.02 -8.16
C TYR A 406 0.76 19.76 -8.17
N ILE A 407 1.23 19.37 -9.35
CA ILE A 407 2.33 18.40 -9.48
C ILE A 407 3.45 18.98 -10.36
N VAL A 408 4.69 18.60 -10.04
CA VAL A 408 5.88 18.93 -10.82
C VAL A 408 6.45 17.65 -11.43
N LEU A 409 6.57 17.63 -12.75
CA LEU A 409 7.13 16.53 -13.52
C LEU A 409 8.64 16.75 -13.70
N ASN A 410 9.43 15.68 -13.79
CA ASN A 410 10.89 15.81 -13.90
C ASN A 410 11.33 16.09 -15.35
N ASN A 411 10.82 15.34 -16.32
CA ASN A 411 11.44 15.27 -17.66
C ASN A 411 10.89 16.28 -18.68
N LEU A 412 10.02 17.19 -18.28
CA LEU A 412 9.45 18.19 -19.20
C LEU A 412 10.15 19.55 -19.04
N PRO A 413 10.10 20.42 -20.06
CA PRO A 413 10.60 21.79 -19.96
C PRO A 413 10.00 22.53 -18.77
N LYS A 414 10.83 23.30 -18.09
CA LYS A 414 10.41 24.11 -16.95
C LYS A 414 9.31 25.09 -17.36
N ALA A 415 8.24 25.16 -16.57
CA ALA A 415 7.10 26.04 -16.83
C ALA A 415 7.51 27.53 -16.85
N PRO A 416 6.98 28.36 -17.77
CA PRO A 416 7.33 29.79 -17.86
C PRO A 416 7.09 30.55 -16.55
N ASN A 417 6.00 30.23 -15.84
CA ASN A 417 5.63 30.89 -14.59
C ASN A 417 6.06 30.11 -13.34
N PHE A 418 7.04 29.20 -13.46
CA PHE A 418 7.51 28.36 -12.34
C PHE A 418 7.88 29.15 -11.08
N LYS A 419 8.41 30.38 -11.23
CA LYS A 419 8.76 31.26 -10.10
C LYS A 419 7.58 31.59 -9.20
N ALA A 420 6.33 31.48 -9.67
CA ALA A 420 5.14 31.71 -8.86
C ALA A 420 4.86 30.59 -7.84
N LEU A 421 5.52 29.43 -7.97
CA LEU A 421 5.49 28.37 -6.95
C LEU A 421 6.52 28.60 -5.83
N ILE A 422 7.44 29.54 -6.03
CA ILE A 422 8.54 29.84 -5.11
C ILE A 422 8.17 31.08 -4.30
N GLU A 423 8.36 31.01 -2.99
CA GLU A 423 8.21 32.15 -2.09
C GLU A 423 9.58 32.58 -1.56
N ASN A 424 9.89 33.87 -1.65
CA ASN A 424 11.07 34.40 -0.96
C ASN A 424 10.88 34.25 0.55
N SER A 425 11.87 33.66 1.20
CA SER A 425 11.76 33.22 2.58
C SER A 425 13.09 33.37 3.29
N THR A 426 13.04 33.69 4.58
CA THR A 426 14.19 33.77 5.46
C THR A 426 14.33 32.51 6.34
N LEU A 427 13.59 31.44 6.02
CA LEU A 427 13.55 30.23 6.86
C LEU A 427 14.94 29.60 7.05
N THR A 428 15.74 29.54 5.99
CA THR A 428 17.12 29.01 5.97
C THR A 428 18.17 30.08 6.29
N GLU A 429 17.76 31.34 6.51
CA GLU A 429 18.69 32.42 6.83
C GLU A 429 19.36 32.16 8.19
N PRO A 430 20.70 32.28 8.29
CA PRO A 430 21.39 32.11 9.56
C PRO A 430 20.94 33.14 10.60
N ALA A 431 20.61 32.67 11.80
CA ALA A 431 20.33 33.54 12.93
C ALA A 431 21.52 34.48 13.22
N LYS A 432 21.24 35.78 13.38
CA LYS A 432 22.26 36.81 13.59
C LYS A 432 23.11 36.51 14.83
N GLY A 433 24.43 36.56 14.68
CA GLY A 433 25.39 36.34 15.77
C GLY A 433 25.65 34.88 16.12
N TYR A 434 24.92 33.93 15.51
CA TYR A 434 25.15 32.51 15.73
C TYR A 434 26.16 31.93 14.75
N HIS A 435 27.09 31.14 15.29
CA HIS A 435 27.99 30.29 14.53
C HIS A 435 27.36 28.90 14.35
N TYR A 436 26.99 28.56 13.12
CA TYR A 436 26.36 27.28 12.81
C TYR A 436 27.41 26.18 12.65
N LEU A 437 27.25 25.13 13.45
CA LEU A 437 28.11 23.96 13.52
C LEU A 437 27.64 22.87 12.55
N TYR A 438 26.32 22.70 12.45
CA TYR A 438 25.69 21.68 11.61
C TYR A 438 24.51 22.26 10.84
N ARG A 439 24.36 21.80 9.61
CA ARG A 439 23.17 21.93 8.75
C ARG A 439 22.99 20.60 8.06
N LEU A 440 21.88 19.92 8.30
CA LEU A 440 21.61 18.57 7.84
C LEU A 440 20.35 18.55 6.97
N ASN A 441 20.46 18.04 5.75
CA ASN A 441 19.32 17.65 4.92
C ASN A 441 18.88 16.22 5.30
N ALA A 442 17.86 16.08 6.14
CA ALA A 442 17.45 14.77 6.65
C ALA A 442 16.80 13.95 5.53
N GLY A 443 17.27 12.72 5.31
CA GLY A 443 16.71 11.88 4.25
C GLY A 443 17.16 12.24 2.84
N GLY A 444 18.14 13.13 2.67
CA GLY A 444 18.53 13.64 1.35
C GLY A 444 19.99 14.03 1.20
N PRO A 445 20.40 14.35 -0.06
CA PRO A 445 21.79 14.66 -0.40
C PRO A 445 22.22 16.05 0.09
N SER A 446 23.50 16.37 -0.11
CA SER A 446 24.01 17.72 0.19
C SER A 446 23.31 18.76 -0.68
N TYR A 447 22.99 19.91 -0.09
CA TYR A 447 22.27 21.00 -0.76
C TYR A 447 22.83 22.36 -0.37
N THR A 448 22.93 23.29 -1.32
CA THR A 448 23.31 24.68 -1.04
C THR A 448 22.08 25.56 -1.15
N ASP A 449 21.72 26.23 -0.06
CA ASP A 449 20.57 27.12 -0.02
C ASP A 449 20.81 28.46 -0.73
N GLN A 450 19.74 29.24 -0.90
CA GLN A 450 19.76 30.56 -1.51
C GLN A 450 20.69 31.56 -0.79
N PHE A 451 21.09 31.30 0.46
CA PHE A 451 22.02 32.12 1.24
C PHE A 451 23.47 31.60 1.15
N GLY A 452 23.72 30.65 0.25
CA GLY A 452 25.03 30.05 0.02
C GLY A 452 25.50 29.17 1.17
N LYS A 453 24.59 28.66 2.02
CA LYS A 453 24.95 27.74 3.11
C LYS A 453 24.75 26.31 2.66
N VAL A 454 25.78 25.51 2.93
CA VAL A 454 25.78 24.09 2.63
C VAL A 454 25.07 23.35 3.76
N TRP A 455 24.05 22.59 3.39
CA TRP A 455 23.39 21.58 4.19
C TRP A 455 23.98 20.24 3.79
N SER A 456 24.64 19.60 4.74
CA SER A 456 25.29 18.31 4.54
C SER A 456 24.24 17.21 4.33
N ALA A 457 24.59 16.21 3.52
CA ALA A 457 23.76 15.03 3.30
C ALA A 457 23.50 14.30 4.63
N ASP A 458 22.35 13.65 4.77
CA ASP A 458 22.14 12.72 5.88
C ASP A 458 23.00 11.46 5.69
N GLN A 459 23.54 10.97 6.81
CA GLN A 459 24.55 9.91 6.84
C GLN A 459 24.19 8.90 7.93
N GLN A 460 24.50 7.63 7.70
CA GLN A 460 24.33 6.59 8.72
C GLN A 460 25.22 6.89 9.94
N LEU A 461 24.64 6.74 11.14
CA LEU A 461 25.40 6.76 12.38
C LEU A 461 26.38 5.57 12.41
N ASN A 462 27.66 5.85 12.57
CA ASN A 462 28.70 4.82 12.67
C ASN A 462 28.96 4.43 14.15
N SER A 463 29.74 3.38 14.39
CA SER A 463 30.04 2.89 15.74
C SER A 463 31.06 3.71 16.53
N ASN A 464 31.78 4.65 15.89
CA ASN A 464 32.83 5.44 16.55
C ASN A 464 32.28 6.72 17.21
N ASN A 465 31.04 7.11 16.90
CA ASN A 465 30.35 8.29 17.43
C ASN A 465 31.14 9.60 17.27
N ARG A 466 32.11 9.69 16.34
CA ARG A 466 32.93 10.90 16.11
C ARG A 466 32.33 11.85 15.09
N ASN A 467 31.43 11.35 14.26
CA ASN A 467 30.76 12.09 13.20
C ASN A 467 29.27 12.14 13.50
N TYR A 468 28.58 13.16 12.97
CA TYR A 468 27.13 13.16 13.01
C TYR A 468 26.55 11.97 12.23
N GLY A 469 25.31 11.61 12.54
CA GLY A 469 24.57 10.63 11.76
C GLY A 469 23.17 10.38 12.29
N SER A 470 22.36 9.71 11.49
CA SER A 470 21.02 9.26 11.88
C SER A 470 20.94 7.75 12.01
N THR A 471 19.99 7.30 12.83
CA THR A 471 19.67 5.87 13.02
C THR A 471 18.16 5.70 13.14
N SER A 472 17.70 4.48 12.88
CA SER A 472 16.29 4.09 12.90
C SER A 472 16.12 2.69 13.51
N TRP A 473 14.88 2.19 13.52
CA TRP A 473 14.57 0.84 13.97
C TRP A 473 15.34 -0.26 13.20
N ALA A 474 15.78 0.00 11.96
CA ALA A 474 16.56 -0.97 11.17
C ALA A 474 17.91 -1.31 11.82
N ALA A 475 18.44 -0.45 12.70
CA ALA A 475 19.67 -0.74 13.44
C ALA A 475 19.57 -1.97 14.36
N ASN A 476 18.34 -2.41 14.71
CA ASN A 476 18.11 -3.56 15.57
C ASN A 476 18.00 -4.89 14.79
N PHE A 477 18.11 -4.86 13.45
CA PHE A 477 17.95 -6.04 12.59
C PHE A 477 19.29 -6.45 11.98
N ALA A 478 19.81 -7.60 12.41
CA ALA A 478 21.06 -8.14 11.89
C ALA A 478 20.95 -8.41 10.38
N GLY A 479 21.99 -8.03 9.63
CA GLY A 479 22.07 -8.24 8.19
C GLY A 479 21.26 -7.28 7.32
N VAL A 480 20.55 -6.32 7.95
CA VAL A 480 19.88 -5.20 7.27
C VAL A 480 20.73 -3.94 7.47
N PRO A 481 21.02 -3.15 6.42
CA PRO A 481 21.68 -1.87 6.60
C PRO A 481 20.87 -0.99 7.56
N SER A 482 21.51 -0.42 8.60
CA SER A 482 20.80 0.36 9.62
C SER A 482 20.09 1.62 9.09
N PHE A 483 20.46 2.05 7.89
CA PHE A 483 19.90 3.21 7.20
C PHE A 483 18.76 2.86 6.23
N PHE A 484 18.48 1.56 6.04
CA PHE A 484 17.52 1.00 5.08
C PHE A 484 16.09 1.49 5.28
N ALA A 485 15.72 1.76 6.53
CA ALA A 485 14.40 2.25 6.89
C ALA A 485 14.35 3.77 7.02
N SER A 486 13.14 4.29 7.21
CA SER A 486 12.92 5.67 7.64
C SER A 486 13.24 6.76 6.63
N GLN A 487 13.12 6.51 5.32
CA GLN A 487 13.34 7.51 4.27
C GLN A 487 12.18 7.59 3.27
N ARG A 488 11.74 8.81 2.97
CA ARG A 488 10.70 9.09 1.97
C ARG A 488 10.94 10.48 1.38
N ARG A 489 10.25 10.76 0.27
CA ARG A 489 10.33 12.02 -0.45
C ARG A 489 8.97 12.41 -1.01
N THR A 490 8.83 13.67 -1.39
CA THR A 490 7.74 14.18 -2.25
C THR A 490 8.33 14.96 -3.42
N PHE A 491 7.62 14.99 -4.54
CA PHE A 491 7.96 15.81 -5.71
C PHE A 491 7.17 17.13 -5.74
N ASP A 492 6.32 17.34 -4.75
CA ASP A 492 5.39 18.45 -4.71
C ASP A 492 6.06 19.78 -4.36
N PRO A 493 5.52 20.90 -4.84
CA PRO A 493 5.87 22.23 -4.37
C PRO A 493 5.77 22.35 -2.84
N ILE A 494 6.85 22.77 -2.17
CA ILE A 494 6.83 23.11 -0.74
C ILE A 494 6.68 24.63 -0.58
N LYS A 495 5.57 25.04 0.04
CA LYS A 495 5.20 26.44 0.29
C LYS A 495 6.09 27.07 1.36
N GLY A 496 6.25 28.40 1.26
CA GLY A 496 6.98 29.19 2.24
C GLY A 496 8.50 29.22 2.04
N THR A 497 9.03 28.74 0.91
CA THR A 497 10.48 28.72 0.66
C THR A 497 10.84 28.65 -0.83
N SER A 498 12.05 29.13 -1.16
CA SER A 498 12.73 28.92 -2.44
C SER A 498 13.68 27.73 -2.43
N ASP A 499 14.07 27.27 -1.23
CA ASP A 499 14.95 26.14 -0.99
C ASP A 499 14.19 24.82 -0.89
N TRP A 500 13.03 24.69 -1.53
CA TRP A 500 12.09 23.59 -1.28
C TRP A 500 12.67 22.17 -1.44
N LYS A 501 13.78 22.01 -2.17
CA LYS A 501 14.43 20.73 -2.45
C LYS A 501 14.97 20.10 -1.17
N ILE A 502 15.41 20.91 -0.21
CA ILE A 502 15.84 20.40 1.10
C ILE A 502 14.67 19.87 1.93
N PHE A 503 13.45 20.33 1.67
CA PHE A 503 12.27 19.91 2.42
C PHE A 503 11.48 18.80 1.71
N GLN A 504 11.82 18.49 0.46
CA GLN A 504 11.22 17.41 -0.32
C GLN A 504 11.73 16.02 0.10
N SER A 505 12.94 15.93 0.65
CA SER A 505 13.46 14.75 1.36
C SER A 505 13.18 14.83 2.85
N PHE A 506 12.90 13.68 3.47
CA PHE A 506 12.71 13.61 4.91
C PHE A 506 12.97 12.22 5.47
N ARG A 507 13.33 12.17 6.76
CA ARG A 507 13.29 10.94 7.54
C ARG A 507 11.92 10.81 8.19
N TYR A 508 11.40 9.58 8.27
CA TYR A 508 10.18 9.29 9.02
C TYR A 508 10.37 8.08 9.93
N GLY A 509 9.80 8.09 11.13
CA GLY A 509 10.05 7.00 12.07
C GLY A 509 9.19 7.04 13.33
N ARG A 510 9.19 5.94 14.07
CA ARG A 510 8.63 5.88 15.43
C ARG A 510 9.68 6.30 16.47
N ASP A 511 9.62 5.73 17.66
CA ASP A 511 10.44 6.02 18.84
C ASP A 511 11.95 5.71 18.70
N GLN A 512 12.35 5.07 17.59
CA GLN A 512 13.74 4.69 17.31
C GLN A 512 14.45 5.64 16.33
N LEU A 513 13.76 6.63 15.76
CA LEU A 513 14.40 7.64 14.91
C LEU A 513 15.24 8.61 15.77
N LYS A 514 16.54 8.71 15.50
CA LYS A 514 17.47 9.57 16.24
C LYS A 514 18.53 10.17 15.34
N PHE A 515 19.01 11.35 15.72
CA PHE A 515 20.13 12.06 15.11
C PHE A 515 21.13 12.42 16.20
N GLN A 516 22.42 12.16 15.96
CA GLN A 516 23.50 12.49 16.89
C GLN A 516 24.47 13.47 16.25
N PHE A 517 24.91 14.45 17.04
CA PHE A 517 25.82 15.50 16.62
C PHE A 517 26.93 15.67 17.67
N PRO A 518 28.19 15.37 17.32
CA PRO A 518 29.32 15.62 18.20
C PRO A 518 29.44 17.10 18.57
N ILE A 519 29.63 17.41 19.84
CA ILE A 519 29.85 18.79 20.29
C ILE A 519 31.05 18.86 21.23
N ALA A 520 31.94 19.84 21.00
CA ALA A 520 33.24 19.89 21.64
C ALA A 520 33.27 20.63 22.99
N ALA A 521 32.19 21.32 23.37
CA ALA A 521 32.16 22.16 24.56
C ALA A 521 30.80 22.09 25.25
N ASP A 522 30.80 22.36 26.55
CA ASP A 522 29.57 22.66 27.28
C ASP A 522 29.05 24.03 26.83
N GLY A 523 27.74 24.18 26.69
CA GLY A 523 27.16 25.49 26.40
C GLY A 523 25.71 25.47 25.94
N GLU A 524 25.19 26.67 25.69
CA GLU A 524 23.91 26.86 25.03
C GLU A 524 24.06 26.69 23.50
N TYR A 525 23.18 25.86 22.95
CA TYR A 525 23.04 25.62 21.52
C TYR A 525 21.63 26.02 21.06
N LEU A 526 21.58 26.64 19.89
CA LEU A 526 20.35 26.89 19.14
C LEU A 526 20.14 25.71 18.18
N VAL A 527 19.05 24.97 18.37
CA VAL A 527 18.66 23.86 17.50
C VAL A 527 17.43 24.30 16.70
N GLU A 528 17.55 24.30 15.38
CA GLU A 528 16.47 24.56 14.44
C GLU A 528 16.03 23.24 13.82
N LEU A 529 14.73 22.99 13.86
CA LEU A 529 14.09 21.78 13.38
C LEU A 529 13.08 22.16 12.30
N TYR A 530 13.17 21.50 11.15
CA TYR A 530 12.36 21.82 9.98
C TYR A 530 11.50 20.62 9.59
N PHE A 531 10.21 20.88 9.44
CA PHE A 531 9.17 19.89 9.21
C PHE A 531 8.30 20.27 8.02
N ILE A 532 7.71 19.28 7.37
CA ILE A 532 6.56 19.44 6.48
C ILE A 532 5.53 18.36 6.79
N GLU A 533 4.25 18.60 6.51
CA GLU A 533 3.27 17.53 6.35
C GLU A 533 3.20 17.16 4.86
N PRO A 534 3.83 16.04 4.45
CA PRO A 534 4.04 15.75 3.03
C PRO A 534 2.86 15.08 2.34
N TRP A 535 1.89 14.51 3.07
CA TRP A 535 0.83 13.72 2.45
C TRP A 535 -0.59 13.98 2.96
N LEU A 536 -0.80 14.33 4.23
CA LEU A 536 -2.16 14.59 4.72
C LEU A 536 -2.69 15.93 4.20
N GLY A 537 -3.82 15.89 3.49
CA GLY A 537 -4.54 17.10 3.03
C GLY A 537 -4.17 17.60 1.63
N ILE A 538 -3.47 16.79 0.82
CA ILE A 538 -3.24 17.10 -0.60
C ILE A 538 -4.59 17.35 -1.28
N GLY A 539 -4.65 18.39 -2.11
CA GLY A 539 -5.86 18.74 -2.84
C GLY A 539 -6.96 19.44 -2.04
N GLY A 540 -6.78 19.65 -0.73
CA GLY A 540 -7.70 20.38 0.14
C GLY A 540 -8.86 19.56 0.72
N GLY A 541 -9.73 20.24 1.47
CA GLY A 541 -10.97 19.67 2.02
C GLY A 541 -10.82 18.64 3.14
N MET A 542 -9.60 18.36 3.63
CA MET A 542 -9.38 17.46 4.76
C MET A 542 -9.06 18.26 6.03
N ASP A 543 -9.73 17.98 7.15
CA ASP A 543 -9.23 18.36 8.47
C ASP A 543 -8.34 17.24 9.02
N ALA A 544 -7.03 17.39 8.87
CA ALA A 544 -6.05 16.39 9.31
C ALA A 544 -5.53 16.61 10.74
N LYS A 545 -6.20 17.46 11.55
CA LYS A 545 -5.83 17.68 12.95
C LYS A 545 -5.71 16.38 13.72
N ARG A 546 -4.56 16.23 14.37
CA ARG A 546 -4.17 15.12 15.24
C ARG A 546 -4.19 13.78 14.50
N MET A 547 -4.00 13.79 13.18
CA MET A 547 -3.73 12.60 12.36
C MET A 547 -2.24 12.28 12.26
N ARG A 548 -1.38 13.22 12.68
CA ARG A 548 0.02 12.98 13.02
C ARG A 548 0.34 13.73 14.31
N LEU A 549 0.88 13.02 15.31
CA LEU A 549 1.23 13.57 16.62
C LEU A 549 2.46 12.87 17.16
N PHE A 550 3.50 13.66 17.43
CA PHE A 550 4.73 13.15 18.01
C PHE A 550 5.45 14.19 18.87
N ASP A 551 6.22 13.70 19.82
CA ASP A 551 7.11 14.52 20.64
C ASP A 551 8.48 14.64 19.98
N VAL A 552 9.16 15.77 20.22
CA VAL A 552 10.56 15.97 19.90
C VAL A 552 11.33 16.17 21.19
N ALA A 553 12.40 15.41 21.36
CA ALA A 553 13.32 15.54 22.49
C ALA A 553 14.72 15.93 22.01
N ILE A 554 15.41 16.68 22.86
CA ILE A 554 16.85 16.95 22.73
C ILE A 554 17.53 16.51 24.02
N ASN A 555 18.54 15.64 23.90
CA ASN A 555 19.23 15.01 25.03
C ASN A 555 18.24 14.39 26.04
N ASP A 556 17.33 13.57 25.52
CA ASP A 556 16.27 12.85 26.25
C ASP A 556 15.24 13.74 26.97
N LYS A 557 15.33 15.06 26.84
CA LYS A 557 14.33 16.00 27.35
C LYS A 557 13.35 16.38 26.24
N THR A 558 12.07 16.09 26.42
CA THR A 558 11.02 16.58 25.52
C THR A 558 11.02 18.11 25.49
N VAL A 559 11.22 18.67 24.30
CA VAL A 559 11.26 20.12 24.04
C VAL A 559 10.06 20.60 23.23
N ILE A 560 9.43 19.70 22.46
CA ILE A 560 8.18 19.94 21.75
C ILE A 560 7.29 18.74 22.04
N LYS A 561 6.09 18.98 22.57
CA LYS A 561 5.13 17.94 22.91
C LYS A 561 3.97 17.98 21.94
N ASP A 562 3.50 16.81 21.50
CA ASP A 562 2.31 16.66 20.66
C ASP A 562 2.35 17.52 19.38
N LEU A 563 3.48 17.54 18.68
CA LEU A 563 3.64 18.31 17.45
C LEU A 563 2.67 17.81 16.37
N ASP A 564 1.83 18.73 15.90
CA ASP A 564 0.89 18.53 14.79
C ASP A 564 1.24 19.51 13.67
N ILE A 565 2.04 19.05 12.70
CA ILE A 565 2.55 19.90 11.63
C ILE A 565 1.38 20.45 10.80
N TRP A 566 0.40 19.61 10.49
CA TRP A 566 -0.75 20.00 9.68
C TRP A 566 -1.58 21.09 10.37
N ALA A 567 -1.83 20.97 11.67
CA ALA A 567 -2.59 21.98 12.41
C ALA A 567 -1.88 23.35 12.45
N GLU A 568 -0.56 23.38 12.39
CA GLU A 568 0.23 24.61 12.45
C GLU A 568 0.41 25.29 11.09
N VAL A 569 0.70 24.52 10.04
CA VAL A 569 1.06 25.09 8.73
C VAL A 569 0.32 24.47 7.54
N GLY A 570 -0.42 23.39 7.76
CA GLY A 570 -1.10 22.63 6.70
C GLY A 570 -0.14 21.76 5.88
N THR A 571 -0.63 21.30 4.74
CA THR A 571 0.07 20.39 3.82
C THR A 571 1.12 21.10 2.98
N ASN A 572 2.27 20.44 2.77
CA ASN A 572 3.37 20.90 1.91
C ASN A 572 3.80 22.34 2.21
N LYS A 573 3.93 22.70 3.49
CA LYS A 573 4.45 24.00 3.95
C LYS A 573 5.48 23.77 5.04
N VAL A 574 6.57 24.54 5.00
CA VAL A 574 7.65 24.41 5.99
C VAL A 574 7.19 24.94 7.36
N LEU A 575 7.37 24.12 8.39
CA LEU A 575 7.30 24.50 9.80
C LEU A 575 8.70 24.48 10.40
N LYS A 576 9.20 25.65 10.80
CA LYS A 576 10.46 25.80 11.54
C LYS A 576 10.16 25.93 13.04
N LYS A 577 10.81 25.09 13.85
CA LYS A 577 10.82 25.20 15.31
C LYS A 577 12.24 25.46 15.79
N THR A 578 12.41 26.41 16.69
CA THR A 578 13.72 26.77 17.22
C THR A 578 13.72 26.58 18.73
N VAL A 579 14.70 25.81 19.23
CA VAL A 579 14.84 25.47 20.64
C VAL A 579 16.24 25.85 21.10
N LYS A 580 16.33 26.49 22.27
CA LYS A 580 17.60 26.69 22.96
C LYS A 580 17.78 25.58 23.98
N VAL A 581 18.95 24.95 23.98
CA VAL A 581 19.27 23.85 24.89
C VAL A 581 20.67 24.02 25.44
N PHE A 582 20.84 23.80 26.74
CA PHE A 582 22.17 23.62 27.32
C PHE A 582 22.59 22.16 27.12
N SER A 583 23.74 21.94 26.50
CA SER A 583 24.29 20.60 26.29
C SER A 583 25.70 20.51 26.83
N LYS A 584 26.04 19.36 27.43
CA LYS A 584 27.42 19.02 27.78
C LYS A 584 28.18 18.57 26.54
N ALA A 585 29.49 18.78 26.53
CA ALA A 585 30.39 18.24 25.52
C ALA A 585 30.21 16.71 25.37
N GLY A 586 30.39 16.21 24.16
CA GLY A 586 30.09 14.84 23.78
C GLY A 586 29.13 14.80 22.61
N GLN A 587 27.85 14.57 22.86
CA GLN A 587 26.82 14.44 21.83
C GLN A 587 25.61 15.32 22.15
N LEU A 588 25.09 15.98 21.14
CA LEU A 588 23.73 16.53 21.12
C LEU A 588 22.85 15.56 20.33
N VAL A 589 21.81 15.04 20.97
CA VAL A 589 20.92 14.03 20.38
C VAL A 589 19.53 14.62 20.15
N VAL A 590 19.03 14.55 18.93
CA VAL A 590 17.62 14.84 18.59
C VAL A 590 16.89 13.52 18.40
N SER A 591 15.76 13.32 19.09
CA SER A 591 14.99 12.08 19.06
C SER A 591 13.48 12.32 19.11
N PHE A 592 12.70 11.27 18.80
CA PHE A 592 11.23 11.30 18.73
C PHE A 592 10.61 10.28 19.69
N PRO A 593 10.76 10.46 21.01
CA PRO A 593 10.55 9.38 22.00
C PRO A 593 9.09 8.91 22.13
N GLN A 594 8.12 9.75 21.75
CA GLN A 594 6.71 9.41 21.79
C GLN A 594 6.04 9.76 20.47
N VAL A 595 5.70 8.73 19.69
CA VAL A 595 4.94 8.87 18.45
C VAL A 595 3.53 8.33 18.69
N LYS A 596 2.59 9.25 18.98
CA LYS A 596 1.22 8.90 19.35
C LYS A 596 0.41 8.45 18.16
N VAL A 597 0.54 9.12 17.01
CA VAL A 597 -0.22 8.82 15.77
C VAL A 597 0.61 9.22 14.57
N GLY A 598 0.69 8.38 13.54
CA GLY A 598 1.45 8.68 12.33
C GLY A 598 2.95 8.76 12.63
N GLN A 599 3.78 8.25 11.73
CA GLN A 599 5.23 8.33 11.98
C GLN A 599 5.70 9.79 12.15
N ALA A 600 6.64 10.04 13.06
CA ALA A 600 7.30 11.33 13.14
C ALA A 600 8.01 11.60 11.81
N VAL A 601 8.04 12.85 11.36
CA VAL A 601 8.72 13.25 10.12
C VAL A 601 9.68 14.39 10.44
N ILE A 602 10.80 14.49 9.75
CA ILE A 602 11.74 15.62 9.84
C ILE A 602 12.52 15.77 8.54
N SER A 603 12.61 17.01 8.04
CA SER A 603 13.25 17.31 6.76
C SER A 603 14.63 17.93 6.91
N ALA A 604 14.87 18.74 7.95
CA ALA A 604 16.19 19.32 8.17
C ALA A 604 16.46 19.65 9.64
N ILE A 605 17.74 19.70 10.01
CA ILE A 605 18.22 20.08 11.34
C ILE A 605 19.37 21.07 11.19
N ALA A 606 19.38 22.15 11.97
CA ALA A 606 20.55 23.01 12.09
C ALA A 606 20.91 23.24 13.56
N ILE A 607 22.21 23.26 13.87
CA ILE A 607 22.72 23.47 15.23
C ILE A 607 23.73 24.60 15.19
N ALA A 608 23.55 25.58 16.06
CA ALA A 608 24.41 26.75 16.16
C ALA A 608 24.73 27.11 17.62
N SER A 609 25.79 27.88 17.83
CA SER A 609 26.16 28.43 19.13
C SER A 609 26.55 29.89 19.02
N LEU A 610 26.39 30.66 20.10
CA LEU A 610 26.96 32.00 20.20
C LEU A 610 28.49 31.95 20.38
N ASN A 611 29.03 30.80 20.78
CA ASN A 611 30.46 30.61 20.89
C ASN A 611 31.09 30.33 19.51
N GLY A 612 31.60 31.38 18.87
CA GLY A 612 32.28 31.30 17.58
C GLY A 612 33.62 30.56 17.59
N ASN A 613 34.12 30.13 18.75
CA ASN A 613 35.38 29.38 18.86
C ASN A 613 35.17 27.86 18.72
N ILE A 614 33.93 27.38 18.76
CA ILE A 614 33.63 25.94 18.59
C ILE A 614 33.86 25.58 17.12
N LYS A 615 34.79 24.66 16.88
CA LYS A 615 35.08 24.12 15.56
C LYS A 615 34.64 22.66 15.48
N ILE A 616 34.02 22.30 14.38
CA ILE A 616 33.69 20.92 14.04
C ILE A 616 34.73 20.42 13.04
N GLY A 617 35.33 19.25 13.33
CA GLY A 617 36.24 18.59 12.39
C GLY A 617 35.50 18.04 11.16
N PRO A 618 36.20 17.53 10.14
CA PRO A 618 35.56 16.88 9.00
C PRO A 618 34.55 15.81 9.45
N GLN A 619 33.38 15.75 8.81
CA GLN A 619 32.31 14.82 9.14
C GLN A 619 32.03 13.94 7.93
N ASP A 620 32.47 12.68 7.98
CA ASP A 620 32.30 11.75 6.86
C ASP A 620 32.14 10.31 7.34
N ASN A 621 30.94 9.76 7.16
CA ASN A 621 30.61 8.34 7.38
C ASN A 621 30.45 7.56 6.07
N SER A 622 30.87 8.16 4.95
CA SER A 622 30.71 7.61 3.62
C SER A 622 31.33 6.23 3.46
N ILE A 623 30.66 5.39 2.69
CA ILE A 623 31.16 4.10 2.22
C ILE A 623 32.27 4.32 1.20
N ILE A 624 32.14 5.33 0.33
CA ILE A 624 33.15 5.69 -0.67
C ILE A 624 34.20 6.62 -0.05
N GLU A 625 35.48 6.22 -0.06
CA GLU A 625 36.58 7.07 0.43
C GLU A 625 36.76 8.29 -0.50
N HIS A 626 37.02 9.46 0.10
CA HIS A 626 37.24 10.68 -0.67
C HIS A 626 38.48 10.56 -1.57
N SER A 627 38.33 10.96 -2.83
CA SER A 627 39.40 11.05 -3.81
C SER A 627 39.16 12.25 -4.72
N ASN A 628 40.23 12.96 -5.10
CA ASN A 628 40.14 14.13 -5.97
C ASN A 628 39.68 13.79 -7.40
N ASP A 629 39.75 12.50 -7.77
CA ASP A 629 39.42 12.03 -9.12
C ASP A 629 37.95 11.64 -9.30
N ILE A 630 37.13 11.68 -8.23
CA ILE A 630 35.72 11.27 -8.26
C ILE A 630 34.81 12.35 -7.68
N GLU A 631 33.62 12.49 -8.27
CA GLU A 631 32.54 13.30 -7.73
C GLU A 631 31.55 12.38 -7.01
N LYS A 632 31.67 12.32 -5.68
CA LYS A 632 30.80 11.50 -4.83
C LYS A 632 29.48 12.23 -4.59
N SER A 633 28.38 11.51 -4.76
CA SER A 633 27.04 11.91 -4.35
C SER A 633 26.41 10.82 -3.47
N THR A 634 25.26 11.14 -2.90
CA THR A 634 24.53 10.29 -1.95
C THR A 634 23.06 10.34 -2.29
N TRP A 635 22.27 9.44 -1.70
CA TRP A 635 20.81 9.47 -1.82
C TRP A 635 20.30 9.32 -3.26
N LEU A 636 20.91 8.41 -4.04
CA LEU A 636 20.54 8.19 -5.44
C LEU A 636 19.03 7.98 -5.60
N ASP A 637 18.42 8.79 -6.45
CA ASP A 637 16.99 8.76 -6.73
C ASP A 637 16.67 9.09 -8.19
N ILE A 638 15.40 8.91 -8.56
CA ILE A 638 14.88 9.42 -9.83
C ILE A 638 14.80 10.95 -9.80
N GLY A 639 15.13 11.58 -10.93
CA GLY A 639 15.29 13.03 -11.04
C GLY A 639 16.70 13.53 -10.67
N ASP A 640 17.59 12.66 -10.16
CA ASP A 640 18.99 13.02 -9.98
C ASP A 640 19.72 13.08 -11.33
N LYS A 641 20.57 14.10 -11.48
CA LYS A 641 21.39 14.32 -12.68
C LYS A 641 22.44 13.22 -12.81
N GLN A 642 22.32 12.32 -13.79
CA GLN A 642 23.24 11.18 -13.97
C GLN A 642 24.70 11.60 -14.21
N TYR A 643 24.93 12.72 -14.92
CA TYR A 643 26.27 13.18 -15.29
C TYR A 643 26.54 14.60 -14.82
N SER A 644 27.77 14.91 -14.39
CA SER A 644 28.09 16.26 -13.91
C SER A 644 28.12 17.31 -15.03
N ASP A 645 28.26 16.91 -16.29
CA ASP A 645 28.47 17.75 -17.47
C ASP A 645 27.29 17.81 -18.46
N GLU A 646 26.17 17.13 -18.16
CA GLU A 646 24.97 17.06 -19.02
C GLU A 646 23.66 17.07 -18.22
N GLN A 647 22.61 17.70 -18.74
CA GLN A 647 21.29 17.75 -18.07
C GLN A 647 20.47 16.48 -18.35
N ILE A 648 21.06 15.32 -18.05
CA ILE A 648 20.43 14.00 -18.16
C ILE A 648 20.19 13.48 -16.75
N GLU A 649 18.99 12.98 -16.48
CA GLU A 649 18.55 12.55 -15.15
C GLU A 649 18.16 11.07 -15.15
N PHE A 650 18.27 10.41 -14.00
CA PHE A 650 17.73 9.06 -13.80
C PHE A 650 16.20 9.10 -13.83
N THR A 651 15.58 8.20 -14.59
CA THR A 651 14.11 8.16 -14.71
C THR A 651 13.48 6.84 -14.26
N SER A 652 14.28 5.77 -14.24
CA SER A 652 13.90 4.48 -13.66
C SER A 652 15.10 3.88 -12.96
N LEU A 653 14.90 3.37 -11.74
CA LEU A 653 15.92 2.74 -10.91
C LEU A 653 15.41 1.40 -10.36
N PRO A 654 16.26 0.36 -10.32
CA PRO A 654 16.01 -0.85 -9.54
C PRO A 654 15.78 -0.53 -8.06
N SER A 655 14.96 -1.36 -7.41
CA SER A 655 14.50 -1.19 -6.03
C SER A 655 15.61 -0.98 -5.01
N ASN A 656 16.71 -1.70 -5.20
CA ASN A 656 17.85 -1.73 -4.31
C ASN A 656 18.77 -0.51 -4.46
N LEU A 657 18.66 0.27 -5.54
CA LEU A 657 19.54 1.42 -5.78
C LEU A 657 19.05 2.74 -5.17
N PHE A 658 17.79 2.80 -4.71
CA PHE A 658 17.25 3.99 -4.06
C PHE A 658 17.99 4.29 -2.75
N GLY A 659 18.48 5.52 -2.61
CA GLY A 659 19.21 5.98 -1.43
C GLY A 659 20.71 5.62 -1.43
N ALA A 660 21.23 5.03 -2.49
CA ALA A 660 22.64 4.61 -2.55
C ALA A 660 23.62 5.79 -2.49
N GLU A 661 24.83 5.53 -1.98
CA GLU A 661 25.98 6.37 -2.33
C GLU A 661 26.37 6.08 -3.78
N TRP A 662 26.84 7.09 -4.50
CA TRP A 662 27.16 6.90 -5.90
C TRP A 662 28.21 7.88 -6.39
N ILE A 663 28.83 7.56 -7.53
CA ILE A 663 29.80 8.41 -8.21
C ILE A 663 29.12 9.02 -9.43
N GLN A 664 28.98 10.34 -9.42
CA GLN A 664 28.49 11.09 -10.57
C GLN A 664 29.64 11.21 -11.57
N THR A 665 29.47 10.58 -12.73
CA THR A 665 30.51 10.58 -13.77
C THR A 665 30.31 11.75 -14.74
N SER A 666 31.31 12.02 -15.56
CA SER A 666 31.19 12.92 -16.71
C SER A 666 30.97 12.09 -17.96
N ASN A 667 30.00 12.47 -18.79
CA ASN A 667 29.70 11.73 -20.02
C ASN A 667 30.72 12.04 -21.14
N LYS A 668 31.28 13.26 -21.13
CA LYS A 668 32.23 13.73 -22.14
C LYS A 668 33.66 13.29 -21.86
N THR A 669 34.06 13.18 -20.60
CA THR A 669 35.43 12.75 -20.26
C THR A 669 35.47 11.27 -19.87
N SER A 670 36.01 10.43 -20.76
CA SER A 670 36.29 9.02 -20.43
C SER A 670 37.53 8.95 -19.55
N LYS A 671 37.34 8.90 -18.23
CA LYS A 671 38.40 8.63 -17.26
C LYS A 671 38.19 7.27 -16.62
N ASN A 672 39.30 6.56 -16.39
CA ASN A 672 39.29 5.40 -15.51
C ASN A 672 38.98 5.88 -14.09
N LEU A 673 38.17 5.13 -13.34
CA LEU A 673 37.84 5.46 -11.97
C LEU A 673 38.61 4.55 -11.01
N SER A 674 39.12 5.12 -9.92
CA SER A 674 39.64 4.34 -8.81
C SER A 674 39.26 4.96 -7.48
N PHE A 675 38.76 4.12 -6.58
CA PHE A 675 38.33 4.51 -5.24
C PHE A 675 38.45 3.31 -4.30
N LYS A 676 38.33 3.57 -2.99
CA LYS A 676 38.29 2.55 -1.95
C LYS A 676 36.98 2.63 -1.19
N ILE A 677 36.65 1.54 -0.50
CA ILE A 677 35.47 1.47 0.37
C ILE A 677 35.85 1.35 1.84
N THR A 678 35.11 2.05 2.70
CA THR A 678 35.37 2.14 4.15
C THR A 678 34.69 1.02 4.96
N THR A 679 33.75 0.30 4.34
CA THR A 679 33.07 -0.89 4.86
C THR A 679 32.85 -1.90 3.74
N ALA A 680 32.51 -3.15 4.09
CA ALA A 680 32.17 -4.15 3.10
C ALA A 680 30.86 -3.76 2.38
N ALA A 681 30.87 -3.78 1.05
CA ALA A 681 29.84 -3.17 0.23
C ALA A 681 29.61 -3.95 -1.07
N ASP A 682 28.40 -3.83 -1.60
CA ASP A 682 28.07 -4.21 -2.97
C ASP A 682 28.24 -2.98 -3.88
N VAL A 683 29.08 -3.13 -4.92
CA VAL A 683 29.34 -2.09 -5.93
C VAL A 683 28.59 -2.45 -7.20
N PHE A 684 27.74 -1.52 -7.64
CA PHE A 684 26.90 -1.64 -8.82
C PHE A 684 27.44 -0.77 -9.94
N ILE A 685 27.60 -1.36 -11.13
CA ILE A 685 27.98 -0.66 -12.35
C ILE A 685 26.74 -0.58 -13.25
N ILE A 686 26.30 0.65 -13.52
CA ILE A 686 25.16 0.97 -14.38
C ILE A 686 25.73 1.30 -15.75
N ALA A 687 25.86 0.30 -16.61
CA ALA A 687 26.54 0.42 -17.90
C ALA A 687 25.54 0.40 -19.06
N ASP A 688 25.73 1.28 -20.05
CA ASP A 688 24.88 1.38 -21.24
C ASP A 688 24.73 0.00 -21.90
N GLU A 689 23.49 -0.42 -22.18
CA GLU A 689 23.16 -1.77 -22.64
C GLU A 689 23.88 -2.19 -23.94
N LYS A 690 24.32 -1.20 -24.73
CA LYS A 690 25.05 -1.41 -26.00
C LYS A 690 26.52 -1.72 -25.77
N THR A 691 27.00 -1.60 -24.54
CA THR A 691 28.41 -1.68 -24.18
C THR A 691 28.79 -3.10 -23.81
N LYS A 692 29.95 -3.55 -24.30
CA LYS A 692 30.68 -4.69 -23.72
C LYS A 692 31.96 -4.15 -23.10
N LEU A 693 32.05 -4.20 -21.76
CA LEU A 693 33.21 -3.71 -21.02
C LEU A 693 34.10 -4.90 -20.64
N ASP A 694 35.29 -5.00 -21.23
CA ASP A 694 36.19 -6.14 -20.99
C ASP A 694 36.66 -6.23 -19.53
N TRP A 695 36.71 -5.09 -18.83
CA TRP A 695 37.11 -5.00 -17.43
C TRP A 695 36.00 -5.35 -16.43
N LEU A 696 34.75 -5.57 -16.86
CA LEU A 696 33.64 -6.03 -16.00
C LEU A 696 33.77 -7.52 -15.61
N THR A 697 34.97 -8.10 -15.63
CA THR A 697 35.21 -9.50 -15.28
C THR A 697 34.81 -9.77 -13.82
N ASN A 698 34.07 -10.85 -13.59
CA ASN A 698 33.59 -11.28 -12.26
C ASN A 698 32.55 -10.34 -11.61
N TYR A 699 31.85 -9.52 -12.39
CA TYR A 699 30.61 -8.89 -11.95
C TYR A 699 29.42 -9.77 -12.36
N GLU A 700 28.47 -9.93 -11.45
CA GLU A 700 27.19 -10.59 -11.70
C GLU A 700 26.26 -9.63 -12.45
N ASP A 701 25.65 -10.09 -13.54
CA ASP A 701 24.55 -9.36 -14.20
C ASP A 701 23.26 -9.56 -13.41
N THR A 702 22.76 -8.48 -12.80
CA THR A 702 21.56 -8.51 -11.96
C THR A 702 20.27 -8.66 -12.75
N LYS A 703 20.32 -8.57 -14.08
CA LYS A 703 19.16 -8.54 -15.01
C LYS A 703 18.22 -7.36 -14.78
N SER A 704 18.62 -6.39 -13.97
CA SER A 704 17.89 -5.15 -13.75
C SER A 704 18.37 -4.05 -14.70
N ILE A 705 17.48 -3.10 -14.99
CA ILE A 705 17.69 -2.04 -15.97
C ILE A 705 17.46 -0.68 -15.32
N VAL A 706 18.34 0.27 -15.63
CA VAL A 706 18.17 1.70 -15.35
C VAL A 706 17.84 2.41 -16.66
N ILE A 707 16.99 3.45 -16.59
CA ILE A 707 16.66 4.31 -17.73
C ILE A 707 16.92 5.75 -17.33
N ASN A 708 17.40 6.58 -18.27
CA ASN A 708 17.59 8.00 -18.08
C ASN A 708 16.67 8.86 -18.96
N SER A 709 16.70 10.18 -18.77
CA SER A 709 15.83 11.13 -19.49
C SER A 709 16.14 11.23 -20.99
N ALA A 710 17.27 10.71 -21.46
CA ALA A 710 17.60 10.55 -22.88
C ALA A 710 17.03 9.25 -23.49
N GLY A 711 16.34 8.43 -22.70
CA GLY A 711 15.77 7.14 -23.13
C GLY A 711 16.80 6.03 -23.29
N VAL A 712 18.04 6.23 -22.82
CA VAL A 712 19.08 5.20 -22.86
C VAL A 712 18.87 4.21 -21.71
N LYS A 713 19.02 2.92 -22.03
CA LYS A 713 18.92 1.82 -21.07
C LYS A 713 20.29 1.35 -20.64
N PHE A 714 20.41 0.99 -19.38
CA PHE A 714 21.65 0.55 -18.76
C PHE A 714 21.44 -0.78 -18.04
N ASN A 715 22.29 -1.75 -18.34
CA ASN A 715 22.36 -3.00 -17.58
C ASN A 715 23.08 -2.74 -16.26
N VAL A 716 22.58 -3.35 -15.18
CA VAL A 716 23.16 -3.22 -13.84
C VAL A 716 23.94 -4.47 -13.48
N TYR A 717 25.23 -4.28 -13.22
CA TYR A 717 26.15 -5.33 -12.80
C TYR A 717 26.55 -5.13 -11.35
N ARG A 718 26.78 -6.20 -10.60
CA ARG A 718 27.11 -6.15 -9.16
C ARG A 718 28.37 -6.95 -8.86
N LYS A 719 29.21 -6.43 -7.96
CA LYS A 719 30.26 -7.20 -7.31
C LYS A 719 30.40 -6.80 -5.85
N ARG A 720 30.62 -7.80 -4.99
CA ARG A 720 30.84 -7.61 -3.56
C ARG A 720 32.33 -7.40 -3.28
N PHE A 721 32.63 -6.42 -2.43
CA PHE A 721 33.99 -6.07 -2.02
C PHE A 721 34.11 -6.04 -0.48
N ALA A 722 35.29 -6.38 0.02
CA ALA A 722 35.62 -6.30 1.44
C ALA A 722 36.02 -4.87 1.83
N LYS A 723 35.92 -4.56 3.12
CA LYS A 723 36.37 -3.29 3.67
C LYS A 723 37.85 -3.03 3.31
N GLY A 724 38.14 -1.85 2.78
CA GLY A 724 39.49 -1.42 2.41
C GLY A 724 39.92 -1.85 1.01
N ASP A 725 39.11 -2.62 0.29
CA ASP A 725 39.39 -3.00 -1.09
C ASP A 725 39.52 -1.77 -1.98
N GLY A 726 40.47 -1.82 -2.92
CA GLY A 726 40.64 -0.84 -3.98
C GLY A 726 39.87 -1.26 -5.24
N ILE A 727 38.94 -0.42 -5.67
CA ILE A 727 38.15 -0.62 -6.89
C ILE A 727 38.85 0.14 -8.01
N LYS A 728 39.00 -0.53 -9.16
CA LYS A 728 39.54 0.03 -10.40
C LYS A 728 38.57 -0.29 -11.53
N LEU A 729 38.04 0.75 -12.17
CA LEU A 729 37.10 0.64 -13.28
C LEU A 729 37.76 1.26 -14.51
N GLY A 730 37.67 0.55 -15.64
CA GLY A 730 38.28 0.98 -16.89
C GLY A 730 37.46 2.05 -17.61
N SER A 731 37.87 2.35 -18.84
CA SER A 731 37.19 3.32 -19.70
C SER A 731 35.85 2.78 -20.22
N LYS A 732 34.96 3.69 -20.65
CA LYS A 732 33.73 3.32 -21.37
C LYS A 732 34.04 2.78 -22.77
N ALA A 733 33.10 2.06 -23.38
CA ALA A 733 33.25 1.69 -24.79
C ALA A 733 33.02 2.88 -25.72
N THR A 734 33.53 2.77 -26.94
CA THR A 734 33.33 3.77 -27.98
C THR A 734 31.84 3.89 -28.33
N ASN A 735 31.36 5.12 -28.53
CA ASN A 735 29.97 5.45 -28.91
C ASN A 735 28.88 5.07 -27.88
N THR A 736 29.23 4.92 -26.60
CA THR A 736 28.26 4.68 -25.51
C THR A 736 28.30 5.79 -24.46
N GLN A 737 27.24 5.90 -23.66
CA GLN A 737 27.23 6.82 -22.53
C GLN A 737 28.11 6.29 -21.40
N MET A 738 28.70 7.18 -20.61
CA MET A 738 29.53 6.80 -19.46
C MET A 738 28.70 6.02 -18.44
N TYR A 739 29.29 5.00 -17.81
CA TYR A 739 28.60 4.26 -16.76
C TYR A 739 28.47 5.11 -15.48
N ALA A 740 27.49 4.79 -14.65
CA ALA A 740 27.40 5.29 -13.28
C ALA A 740 27.78 4.18 -12.29
N VAL A 741 28.22 4.56 -11.08
CA VAL A 741 28.63 3.62 -10.03
C VAL A 741 27.82 3.89 -8.79
N ALA A 742 27.05 2.90 -8.31
CA ALA A 742 26.34 2.96 -7.03
C ALA A 742 26.97 2.00 -6.03
N VAL A 743 26.98 2.36 -4.75
CA VAL A 743 27.64 1.62 -3.68
C VAL A 743 26.70 1.56 -2.48
N LEU A 744 26.46 0.33 -2.02
CA LEU A 744 25.55 0.06 -0.91
C LEU A 744 26.22 -0.86 0.12
N PRO A 745 25.91 -0.72 1.42
CA PRO A 745 26.33 -1.69 2.41
C PRO A 745 25.80 -3.07 2.04
N ILE A 746 26.54 -4.11 2.42
CA ILE A 746 26.08 -5.49 2.25
C ILE A 746 24.73 -5.68 2.95
N THR A 747 23.77 -6.20 2.19
CA THR A 747 22.51 -6.74 2.72
C THR A 747 22.55 -8.27 2.69
N TYR A 748 21.92 -8.87 3.69
CA TYR A 748 21.64 -10.31 3.79
C TYR A 748 20.14 -10.60 3.72
N LEU A 749 19.34 -9.61 3.31
CA LEU A 749 17.94 -9.85 2.98
C LEU A 749 17.88 -10.92 1.88
N GLU A 750 17.26 -12.04 2.20
CA GLU A 750 17.02 -13.10 1.23
C GLU A 750 15.99 -12.61 0.20
N PRO A 751 16.12 -13.01 -1.08
CA PRO A 751 15.06 -12.77 -2.05
C PRO A 751 13.78 -13.49 -1.59
N ALA A 752 12.61 -12.94 -1.91
CA ALA A 752 11.34 -13.62 -1.63
C ALA A 752 11.35 -15.02 -2.28
N TYR A 753 11.10 -16.07 -1.49
CA TYR A 753 11.04 -17.46 -1.96
C TYR A 753 9.67 -18.04 -1.62
N ASP A 754 9.06 -18.73 -2.59
CA ASP A 754 7.68 -19.21 -2.53
C ASP A 754 7.63 -20.65 -2.01
N LEU A 755 7.10 -20.86 -0.80
CA LEU A 755 6.93 -22.18 -0.18
C LEU A 755 5.53 -22.74 -0.45
N LYS A 756 5.20 -23.04 -1.71
CA LYS A 756 3.89 -23.63 -2.05
C LYS A 756 3.83 -25.13 -1.82
N THR A 757 2.97 -25.55 -0.90
CA THR A 757 2.64 -26.96 -0.65
C THR A 757 1.70 -27.51 -1.72
N VAL A 758 1.97 -28.71 -2.22
CA VAL A 758 1.10 -29.41 -3.19
C VAL A 758 -0.03 -30.14 -2.46
N THR A 759 -1.28 -29.91 -2.86
CA THR A 759 -2.47 -30.66 -2.40
C THR A 759 -3.01 -31.54 -3.53
N THR A 760 -3.14 -32.85 -3.28
CA THR A 760 -3.61 -33.83 -4.27
C THR A 760 -5.10 -34.17 -4.09
N TYR A 761 -5.89 -33.99 -5.14
CA TYR A 761 -7.31 -34.36 -5.23
C TYR A 761 -7.48 -35.60 -6.13
N LYS A 762 -7.87 -36.74 -5.57
CA LYS A 762 -8.03 -37.97 -6.35
C LYS A 762 -9.22 -37.89 -7.30
N ALA A 763 -9.07 -38.36 -8.53
CA ALA A 763 -10.17 -38.45 -9.49
C ALA A 763 -11.30 -39.37 -8.98
N THR A 764 -10.97 -40.40 -8.19
CA THR A 764 -11.96 -41.32 -7.62
C THR A 764 -12.90 -40.68 -6.61
N ASP A 765 -12.52 -39.52 -6.05
CA ASP A 765 -13.30 -38.80 -5.04
C ASP A 765 -14.06 -37.61 -5.67
N ALA A 766 -13.86 -37.37 -6.97
CA ALA A 766 -14.51 -36.34 -7.74
C ALA A 766 -16.00 -36.66 -8.03
N THR A 767 -16.76 -35.62 -8.34
CA THR A 767 -18.14 -35.77 -8.81
C THR A 767 -18.12 -36.16 -10.30
N LEU A 768 -18.72 -37.32 -10.61
CA LEU A 768 -18.87 -37.82 -11.99
C LEU A 768 -20.29 -37.50 -12.48
N LYS A 769 -20.43 -36.76 -13.59
CA LYS A 769 -21.73 -36.46 -14.22
C LYS A 769 -21.76 -37.02 -15.65
N GLY A 770 -22.86 -37.70 -16.00
CA GLY A 770 -23.02 -38.39 -17.28
C GLY A 770 -22.67 -39.88 -17.21
N GLU A 771 -23.19 -40.67 -18.16
CA GLU A 771 -23.04 -42.14 -18.18
C GLU A 771 -21.68 -42.62 -18.72
N GLY A 772 -20.87 -41.72 -19.28
CA GLY A 772 -19.60 -42.04 -19.93
C GLY A 772 -18.37 -41.99 -19.01
N LEU A 773 -18.52 -42.14 -17.69
CA LEU A 773 -17.41 -42.20 -16.72
C LEU A 773 -17.53 -43.46 -15.86
N ALA A 774 -16.40 -44.13 -15.64
CA ALA A 774 -16.35 -45.31 -14.77
C ALA A 774 -15.08 -45.30 -13.90
N LYS A 775 -15.13 -46.06 -12.79
CA LYS A 775 -13.94 -46.37 -11.99
C LYS A 775 -13.41 -47.73 -12.42
N GLU A 776 -12.18 -47.80 -12.91
CA GLU A 776 -11.53 -49.03 -13.37
C GLU A 776 -10.13 -49.17 -12.77
N ASP A 777 -9.66 -50.40 -12.60
CA ASP A 777 -8.28 -50.63 -12.16
C ASP A 777 -7.32 -50.31 -13.30
N LEU A 778 -6.33 -49.46 -13.01
CA LEU A 778 -5.20 -49.25 -13.88
C LEU A 778 -3.93 -49.16 -13.02
N MET A 779 -2.98 -50.03 -13.31
CA MET A 779 -1.71 -50.16 -12.56
C MET A 779 -1.92 -50.48 -11.07
N GLY A 780 -2.90 -51.34 -10.75
CA GLY A 780 -3.12 -51.89 -9.41
C GLY A 780 -3.84 -50.96 -8.44
N ARG A 781 -4.52 -49.93 -8.95
CA ARG A 781 -5.37 -49.02 -8.17
C ARG A 781 -6.56 -48.52 -9.00
N PRO A 782 -7.71 -48.20 -8.37
CA PRO A 782 -8.87 -47.65 -9.07
C PRO A 782 -8.61 -46.23 -9.59
N ARG A 783 -9.00 -45.96 -10.84
CA ARG A 783 -8.87 -44.68 -11.57
C ARG A 783 -10.17 -44.32 -12.26
N VAL A 784 -10.34 -43.07 -12.66
CA VAL A 784 -11.48 -42.68 -13.48
C VAL A 784 -11.13 -42.78 -14.95
N VAL A 785 -11.96 -43.46 -15.74
CA VAL A 785 -11.83 -43.57 -17.19
C VAL A 785 -13.01 -42.92 -17.90
N PHE A 786 -12.73 -42.16 -18.95
CA PHE A 786 -13.73 -41.62 -19.87
C PHE A 786 -14.10 -42.70 -20.90
N LYS A 787 -15.35 -43.14 -20.95
CA LYS A 787 -15.87 -44.15 -21.90
C LYS A 787 -16.58 -43.56 -23.13
N ALA A 788 -16.88 -42.26 -23.09
CA ALA A 788 -17.50 -41.52 -24.18
C ALA A 788 -16.70 -40.27 -24.56
N ASN A 789 -16.90 -39.78 -25.78
CA ASN A 789 -16.26 -38.57 -26.27
C ASN A 789 -16.97 -37.29 -25.83
N GLU A 790 -18.27 -37.33 -25.52
CA GLU A 790 -19.07 -36.15 -25.20
C GLU A 790 -19.96 -36.39 -23.96
N SER A 791 -20.53 -35.31 -23.41
CA SER A 791 -21.55 -35.33 -22.34
C SER A 791 -21.11 -35.90 -20.99
N SER A 792 -19.82 -36.15 -20.78
CA SER A 792 -19.27 -36.66 -19.51
C SER A 792 -18.40 -35.60 -18.83
N VAL A 793 -18.60 -35.42 -17.53
CA VAL A 793 -17.97 -34.36 -16.74
C VAL A 793 -17.35 -34.94 -15.47
N LEU A 794 -16.06 -34.69 -15.30
CA LEU A 794 -15.29 -34.98 -14.08
C LEU A 794 -15.06 -33.67 -13.33
N GLU A 795 -15.54 -33.57 -12.09
CA GLU A 795 -15.57 -32.31 -11.33
C GLU A 795 -14.97 -32.48 -9.93
N TRP A 796 -13.89 -31.74 -9.64
CA TRP A 796 -13.31 -31.63 -8.31
C TRP A 796 -13.79 -30.35 -7.63
N LYS A 797 -14.10 -30.46 -6.33
CA LYS A 797 -14.15 -29.30 -5.44
C LYS A 797 -12.79 -29.19 -4.75
N ILE A 798 -12.11 -28.08 -4.96
CA ILE A 798 -10.80 -27.81 -4.38
C ILE A 798 -10.89 -26.65 -3.39
N ASN A 799 -9.98 -26.64 -2.43
CA ASN A 799 -9.76 -25.52 -1.52
C ASN A 799 -8.37 -24.94 -1.72
N THR A 800 -8.27 -23.63 -1.70
CA THR A 800 -7.03 -22.84 -1.71
C THR A 800 -6.88 -22.13 -0.37
N GLY A 801 -5.64 -21.99 0.10
CA GLY A 801 -5.35 -21.47 1.45
C GLY A 801 -4.92 -20.00 1.49
N VAL A 802 -4.44 -19.44 0.37
CA VAL A 802 -3.99 -18.05 0.25
C VAL A 802 -4.29 -17.52 -1.14
N ALA A 803 -4.26 -16.19 -1.29
CA ALA A 803 -4.44 -15.59 -2.60
C ALA A 803 -3.22 -15.85 -3.53
N ASP A 804 -3.38 -16.69 -4.55
CA ASP A 804 -2.29 -17.01 -5.49
C ASP A 804 -2.76 -17.53 -6.86
N VAL A 805 -1.87 -17.52 -7.85
CA VAL A 805 -2.04 -18.34 -9.07
C VAL A 805 -1.64 -19.77 -8.71
N TYR A 806 -2.60 -20.68 -8.73
CA TYR A 806 -2.35 -22.08 -8.42
C TYR A 806 -2.03 -22.86 -9.69
N SER A 807 -0.96 -23.65 -9.64
CA SER A 807 -0.70 -24.67 -10.65
C SER A 807 -1.74 -25.77 -10.51
N LEU A 808 -2.30 -26.18 -11.65
CA LEU A 808 -3.25 -27.28 -11.77
C LEU A 808 -2.59 -28.36 -12.60
N THR A 809 -2.21 -29.45 -11.96
CA THR A 809 -1.51 -30.56 -12.60
C THR A 809 -2.41 -31.78 -12.64
N VAL A 810 -2.96 -32.08 -13.82
CA VAL A 810 -3.77 -33.29 -14.03
C VAL A 810 -2.84 -34.45 -14.33
N LYS A 811 -2.88 -35.48 -13.49
CA LYS A 811 -2.14 -36.72 -13.68
C LYS A 811 -3.01 -37.72 -14.44
N TYR A 812 -2.56 -38.12 -15.62
CA TYR A 812 -3.36 -38.89 -16.56
C TYR A 812 -2.58 -39.97 -17.32
N HIS A 813 -3.30 -40.92 -17.90
CA HIS A 813 -2.77 -41.92 -18.81
C HIS A 813 -3.63 -41.96 -20.08
N ASN A 814 -3.02 -41.58 -21.20
CA ASN A 814 -3.59 -41.71 -22.54
C ASN A 814 -2.95 -42.93 -23.24
N PRO A 815 -3.69 -44.03 -23.44
CA PRO A 815 -3.14 -45.27 -24.01
C PRO A 815 -3.01 -45.24 -25.54
N PHE A 816 -3.44 -44.18 -26.22
CA PHE A 816 -3.44 -44.09 -27.69
C PHE A 816 -2.20 -43.37 -28.23
N GLU A 817 -1.90 -43.58 -29.51
CA GLU A 817 -0.80 -42.92 -30.23
C GLU A 817 -1.16 -41.50 -30.75
N ARG A 818 -2.34 -40.97 -30.37
CA ARG A 818 -2.80 -39.63 -30.73
C ARG A 818 -3.15 -38.81 -29.49
N ASN A 819 -3.12 -37.48 -29.62
CA ASN A 819 -3.60 -36.58 -28.57
C ASN A 819 -5.12 -36.76 -28.39
N LEU A 820 -5.55 -36.76 -27.13
CA LEU A 820 -6.96 -36.63 -26.74
C LEU A 820 -7.22 -35.20 -26.27
N LYS A 821 -8.43 -34.68 -26.45
CA LYS A 821 -8.78 -33.30 -26.05
C LYS A 821 -9.93 -33.27 -25.07
N ALA A 822 -9.91 -32.30 -24.17
CA ALA A 822 -11.03 -31.98 -23.29
C ALA A 822 -11.13 -30.48 -23.06
N LYS A 823 -12.30 -30.01 -22.61
CA LYS A 823 -12.46 -28.65 -22.10
C LYS A 823 -12.22 -28.65 -20.59
N LEU A 824 -11.28 -27.83 -20.11
CA LEU A 824 -11.06 -27.58 -18.69
C LEU A 824 -11.66 -26.23 -18.31
N GLU A 825 -12.49 -26.24 -17.27
CA GLU A 825 -13.10 -25.05 -16.67
C GLU A 825 -12.66 -24.93 -15.22
N PHE A 826 -12.27 -23.73 -14.82
CA PHE A 826 -12.03 -23.35 -13.44
C PHE A 826 -13.10 -22.35 -13.03
N LEU A 827 -13.85 -22.65 -11.97
CA LEU A 827 -15.00 -21.88 -11.51
C LEU A 827 -14.89 -21.59 -10.01
N SER A 828 -15.51 -20.50 -9.56
CA SER A 828 -15.70 -20.20 -8.14
C SER A 828 -16.72 -21.14 -7.49
N ALA A 829 -16.82 -21.11 -6.15
CA ALA A 829 -17.79 -21.92 -5.40
C ALA A 829 -19.25 -21.74 -5.84
N ASP A 830 -19.62 -20.53 -6.28
CA ASP A 830 -20.99 -20.21 -6.73
C ASP A 830 -21.25 -20.60 -8.20
N GLY A 831 -20.24 -21.12 -8.89
CA GLY A 831 -20.30 -21.53 -10.29
C GLY A 831 -19.90 -20.45 -11.29
N THR A 832 -19.47 -19.27 -10.85
CA THR A 832 -18.92 -18.22 -11.74
C THR A 832 -17.68 -18.73 -12.46
N LEU A 833 -17.70 -18.70 -13.79
CA LEU A 833 -16.58 -19.12 -14.63
C LEU A 833 -15.41 -18.15 -14.50
N MET A 834 -14.24 -18.66 -14.10
CA MET A 834 -13.03 -17.86 -13.91
C MET A 834 -12.01 -18.08 -15.04
N LYS A 835 -11.89 -19.31 -15.53
CA LYS A 835 -11.05 -19.67 -16.70
C LYS A 835 -11.69 -20.82 -17.46
N THR A 836 -11.59 -20.80 -18.79
CA THR A 836 -11.88 -21.94 -19.66
C THR A 836 -10.78 -22.11 -20.69
N GLU A 837 -10.39 -23.35 -20.99
CA GLU A 837 -9.43 -23.65 -22.05
C GLU A 837 -9.63 -25.06 -22.61
N ILE A 838 -9.11 -25.30 -23.82
CA ILE A 838 -9.03 -26.65 -24.39
C ILE A 838 -7.66 -27.21 -24.03
N ILE A 839 -7.64 -28.38 -23.39
CA ILE A 839 -6.44 -29.07 -22.96
C ILE A 839 -6.20 -30.31 -23.82
N GLU A 840 -4.92 -30.61 -24.08
CA GLU A 840 -4.50 -31.77 -24.88
C GLU A 840 -3.72 -32.79 -24.04
N PHE A 841 -4.20 -34.02 -24.02
CA PHE A 841 -3.58 -35.15 -23.34
C PHE A 841 -2.74 -35.96 -24.32
N THR A 842 -1.42 -35.80 -24.27
CA THR A 842 -0.47 -36.51 -25.14
C THR A 842 -0.36 -38.01 -24.81
N PRO A 843 -0.03 -38.87 -25.80
CA PRO A 843 0.22 -40.30 -25.60
C PRO A 843 1.12 -40.60 -24.40
N THR A 844 0.73 -41.57 -23.59
CA THR A 844 1.46 -42.01 -22.40
C THR A 844 2.08 -43.37 -22.65
N LYS A 845 3.36 -43.53 -22.34
CA LYS A 845 4.03 -44.84 -22.43
C LYS A 845 3.34 -45.85 -21.50
N GLU A 846 3.28 -47.10 -21.92
CA GLU A 846 2.73 -48.18 -21.11
C GLU A 846 3.38 -48.23 -19.71
N GLY A 847 2.56 -48.38 -18.67
CA GLY A 847 3.03 -48.40 -17.29
C GLY A 847 3.58 -47.06 -16.76
N LYS A 848 3.32 -45.94 -17.44
CA LYS A 848 3.73 -44.58 -17.00
C LYS A 848 2.52 -43.65 -16.89
N TRP A 849 2.76 -42.50 -16.26
CA TRP A 849 1.83 -41.37 -16.15
C TRP A 849 2.42 -40.17 -16.87
N ASN A 850 1.56 -39.40 -17.53
CA ASN A 850 1.86 -38.06 -17.99
C ASN A 850 1.20 -37.04 -17.05
N TYR A 851 1.70 -35.80 -17.11
CA TYR A 851 1.24 -34.69 -16.29
C TYR A 851 0.89 -33.53 -17.21
N LEU A 852 -0.36 -33.09 -17.15
CA LEU A 852 -0.82 -31.91 -17.86
C LEU A 852 -0.79 -30.76 -16.86
N ASN A 853 0.10 -29.80 -17.10
CA ASN A 853 0.21 -28.61 -16.27
C ASN A 853 -0.56 -27.46 -16.91
N THR A 854 -1.46 -26.89 -16.14
CA THR A 854 -2.05 -25.58 -16.39
C THR A 854 -2.06 -24.81 -15.07
N ASN A 855 -2.79 -23.70 -15.01
CA ASN A 855 -3.00 -22.95 -13.78
C ASN A 855 -4.40 -22.34 -13.77
N THR A 856 -4.74 -21.69 -12.68
CA THR A 856 -5.98 -20.93 -12.52
C THR A 856 -6.11 -19.74 -13.49
N GLY A 857 -5.09 -19.43 -14.30
CA GLY A 857 -5.05 -18.35 -15.31
C GLY A 857 -4.85 -16.96 -14.72
N SER A 858 -5.29 -16.77 -13.49
CA SER A 858 -5.14 -15.57 -12.69
C SER A 858 -4.98 -15.96 -11.22
N MET A 859 -4.59 -15.00 -10.38
CA MET A 859 -4.55 -15.21 -8.94
C MET A 859 -5.98 -15.50 -8.44
N VAL A 860 -6.17 -16.36 -7.44
CA VAL A 860 -7.48 -16.70 -6.85
C VAL A 860 -7.34 -16.63 -5.33
N ASN A 861 -8.37 -16.20 -4.60
CA ASN A 861 -8.30 -16.03 -3.15
C ASN A 861 -8.23 -17.38 -2.41
N ALA A 862 -8.09 -17.35 -1.08
CA ALA A 862 -8.44 -18.49 -0.24
C ALA A 862 -9.96 -18.78 -0.35
N GLY A 863 -10.32 -20.05 -0.38
CA GLY A 863 -11.72 -20.48 -0.46
C GLY A 863 -11.93 -21.73 -1.29
N SER A 864 -13.19 -22.04 -1.58
CA SER A 864 -13.59 -23.21 -2.37
C SER A 864 -13.77 -22.87 -3.84
N TYR A 865 -13.28 -23.75 -4.71
CA TYR A 865 -13.34 -23.63 -6.17
C TYR A 865 -13.70 -24.95 -6.82
N ILE A 866 -14.05 -24.90 -8.11
CA ILE A 866 -14.42 -26.06 -8.90
C ILE A 866 -13.47 -26.17 -10.09
N VAL A 867 -12.82 -27.33 -10.25
CA VAL A 867 -12.08 -27.69 -11.47
C VAL A 867 -12.89 -28.76 -12.19
N ARG A 868 -13.23 -28.49 -13.45
CA ARG A 868 -14.09 -29.35 -14.25
C ARG A 868 -13.40 -29.72 -15.55
N ILE A 869 -13.36 -31.01 -15.86
CA ILE A 869 -12.97 -31.55 -17.17
C ILE A 869 -14.23 -32.07 -17.86
N THR A 870 -14.57 -31.48 -19.01
CA THR A 870 -15.68 -31.89 -19.86
C THR A 870 -15.15 -32.61 -21.09
N ALA A 871 -15.66 -33.82 -21.34
CA ALA A 871 -15.30 -34.66 -22.47
C ALA A 871 -15.57 -33.96 -23.81
N THR A 872 -14.58 -33.97 -24.71
CA THR A 872 -14.74 -33.63 -26.13
C THR A 872 -14.18 -34.72 -27.04
N GLU A 873 -12.96 -35.18 -26.78
CA GLU A 873 -12.31 -36.29 -27.49
C GLU A 873 -11.55 -37.15 -26.46
N THR A 874 -12.24 -37.65 -25.44
CA THR A 874 -11.61 -38.27 -24.25
C THR A 874 -11.80 -39.78 -24.12
N LYS A 875 -12.50 -40.47 -25.03
CA LYS A 875 -12.78 -41.91 -24.87
C LYS A 875 -11.48 -42.71 -24.73
N GLY A 876 -11.33 -43.40 -23.61
CA GLY A 876 -10.18 -44.20 -23.19
C GLY A 876 -9.13 -43.46 -22.35
N LEU A 877 -9.34 -42.17 -22.03
CA LEU A 877 -8.47 -41.40 -21.15
C LEU A 877 -8.68 -41.83 -19.69
N TYR A 878 -7.58 -42.15 -18.99
CA TYR A 878 -7.59 -42.38 -17.55
C TYR A 878 -7.05 -41.17 -16.80
N VAL A 879 -7.70 -40.81 -15.69
CA VAL A 879 -7.29 -39.73 -14.79
C VAL A 879 -7.09 -40.28 -13.38
N ASP A 880 -5.93 -40.01 -12.78
CA ASP A 880 -5.59 -40.43 -11.41
C ASP A 880 -5.95 -39.36 -10.40
N ALA A 881 -5.46 -38.13 -10.62
CA ALA A 881 -5.59 -37.04 -9.68
C ALA A 881 -5.39 -35.68 -10.34
N LEU A 882 -5.79 -34.65 -9.60
CA LEU A 882 -5.47 -33.25 -9.82
C LEU A 882 -4.60 -32.79 -8.64
N ASP A 883 -3.36 -32.41 -8.92
CA ASP A 883 -2.51 -31.73 -7.94
C ASP A 883 -2.70 -30.22 -8.08
N VAL A 884 -2.83 -29.54 -6.94
CA VAL A 884 -2.99 -28.09 -6.83
C VAL A 884 -1.85 -27.55 -5.99
N GLN A 885 -1.03 -26.65 -6.57
CA GLN A 885 0.15 -26.06 -5.91
C GLN A 885 0.12 -24.55 -5.94
#